data_AF-A0A7Y7J5I3-F1
#
_entry.id   AF-A0A7Y7J5I3-F1
#
_cell.length_a   1.000
_cell.length_b   1.000
_cell.length_c   1.000
_cell.angle_alpha   90.00
_cell.angle_beta   90.00
_cell.angle_gamma   90.00
#
_symmetry.space_group_name_H-M   'P 1'
#
loop_
_entity.id
_entity.type
_entity.pdbx_description
1 polymer ?
#
loop_
_entity_poly.entity_id
_entity_poly.type
_entity_poly.pdbx_seq_one_letter_code
_entity_poly.pdbx_strand_id
1 'polypeptide(L)'
;MSSPFRPANHVTHSSPEQRPALARNGWLALGMAGGLLGAQIAHAATGESQSDFGGVGLMQTPTARFAPQGELSFTYSRTQPYKRFSVNAAPFNWMELGFRYVSVETVSYGAAAPDRDYLDKSFDTKFRLLQEGRYQPEVAVGLRDLGGTGLFSSEYLVASKRYGDFDFSLGLGWGYLGTRGDFSNPLAVVRSSLETRSDSTSDDGGDFQLGSMFSGSPAVFGGIEYQTPWDPLTLMLEYEGNDYSDEPLTVEIEQDSPVNLGATVKVNDNLSLHGGWERGNTAMLGLSLSTNLAGLAQAKDDGTPEAVAPSTHSRYRNDQTPEAFRVRSLNANASTGTASSAPTASATRPAGVVAEPSAHEEPSADAKGRLLTLDSFGGAPADPPLEPSATDAPQADDLPRLADVDWDALADTLRAQSGLEVSQLRVEGATLIVEAEATRFRDDLQAEGRANRVLHNRLPAEITTFRYRLSSNGLALREDEHPRQPFVAAANDRRFGAEYEHSITAHAASPHSSDEETRQATGDGVKLAREPFGFSWGFSPSLKQNFGGPDGYLYQLNLQLDALWRTDRNGWFTGVATYQLADNFDSYEYIADSELPRVRTYIGEYIKETDLGITSLQYNRTHQFGRDWYAQAYGGILEMMYAGVGAELLYRPMNSSLALGLDINRVRQREFDQQFGLRDYSVTTGHATAYWQSGWHDVLVKGSVGRYLAGDVGATLDLSRSFSNGVSVGAWATLTDAGDDYGEGSFDKGLYVSIPLDAFFTTSSKGSTGFAWAPLTRDGGARLNRRYQLYDMTRDRDPETYWKGIDKVYK
;
A
#
# COMPACT_ATOMS: atom_id res chain seq x y z
N MET A 1 63.04 7.80 39.10
CA MET A 1 62.65 9.22 39.14
C MET A 1 61.16 9.28 38.83
N SER A 2 60.43 10.06 39.61
CA SER A 2 59.13 9.66 40.15
C SER A 2 58.02 10.63 39.75
N SER A 3 56.77 10.11 39.76
CA SER A 3 55.50 10.83 40.04
C SER A 3 54.77 11.50 38.86
N PRO A 4 53.45 11.80 38.96
CA PRO A 4 52.30 10.90 39.25
C PRO A 4 51.04 11.22 38.39
N PHE A 5 50.00 10.37 38.42
CA PHE A 5 48.63 10.76 38.83
C PHE A 5 47.73 9.52 38.92
N ARG A 6 47.02 9.41 40.05
CA ARG A 6 46.13 8.32 40.48
C ARG A 6 44.74 8.42 39.83
N PRO A 7 44.01 7.30 39.68
CA PRO A 7 42.56 7.28 39.82
C PRO A 7 42.17 6.70 41.19
N ALA A 8 41.27 7.40 41.90
CA ALA A 8 40.54 6.86 43.02
C ALA A 8 39.11 7.37 42.92
N ASN A 9 38.16 6.46 42.65
CA ASN A 9 36.95 6.27 43.44
C ASN A 9 36.18 5.08 42.87
N HIS A 10 36.24 3.97 43.62
CA HIS A 10 35.27 2.89 43.54
C HIS A 10 33.92 3.43 44.01
N VAL A 11 32.93 3.43 43.13
CA VAL A 11 31.52 3.40 43.52
C VAL A 11 31.01 2.03 43.12
N THR A 12 30.75 1.19 44.12
CA THR A 12 30.08 -0.09 44.00
C THR A 12 28.62 0.15 43.62
N HIS A 13 28.25 -0.13 42.37
CA HIS A 13 26.86 -0.39 42.02
C HIS A 13 26.65 -1.90 41.95
N SER A 14 25.72 -2.35 42.78
CA SER A 14 25.19 -3.70 42.92
C SER A 14 24.80 -4.29 41.56
N SER A 15 25.24 -5.52 41.32
CA SER A 15 24.77 -6.38 40.23
C SER A 15 23.24 -6.42 40.20
N PRO A 16 22.57 -6.17 39.06
CA PRO A 16 21.20 -6.60 38.89
C PRO A 16 21.19 -8.13 38.84
N GLU A 17 20.30 -8.73 39.62
CA GLU A 17 20.04 -10.17 39.64
C GLU A 17 19.84 -10.70 38.21
N GLN A 18 20.70 -11.62 37.78
CA GLN A 18 20.46 -12.45 36.60
C GLN A 18 19.17 -13.26 36.83
N ARG A 19 18.09 -12.85 36.17
CA ARG A 19 16.85 -13.63 36.11
C ARG A 19 17.07 -14.81 35.16
N PRO A 20 16.61 -16.02 35.51
CA PRO A 20 16.77 -17.18 34.64
C PRO A 20 15.94 -17.01 33.37
N ALA A 21 16.58 -17.22 32.22
CA ALA A 21 15.95 -17.27 30.91
C ALA A 21 14.93 -18.41 30.87
N LEU A 22 13.64 -18.06 30.91
CA LEU A 22 12.58 -18.97 30.53
C LEU A 22 12.47 -18.92 29.00
N ALA A 23 12.96 -19.99 28.35
CA ALA A 23 12.64 -20.30 26.96
C ALA A 23 11.11 -20.41 26.82
N ARG A 24 10.46 -19.33 26.41
CA ARG A 24 9.05 -19.33 25.98
C ARG A 24 9.03 -19.17 24.48
N ASN A 25 8.75 -20.29 23.84
CA ASN A 25 8.43 -20.43 22.43
C ASN A 25 7.52 -19.28 21.96
N GLY A 26 8.02 -18.50 21.00
CA GLY A 26 7.29 -17.46 20.31
C GLY A 26 6.18 -18.06 19.45
N TRP A 27 4.95 -17.89 19.89
CA TRP A 27 3.75 -18.06 19.06
C TRP A 27 2.86 -16.84 19.28
N LEU A 28 3.12 -15.76 18.55
CA LEU A 28 2.22 -14.60 18.47
C LEU A 28 2.37 -13.91 17.10
N ALA A 29 2.01 -14.65 16.05
CA ALA A 29 1.77 -14.15 14.69
C ALA A 29 0.26 -14.11 14.38
N LEU A 30 -0.57 -13.70 15.35
CA LEU A 30 -2.03 -13.97 15.33
C LEU A 30 -2.93 -12.83 14.85
N GLY A 31 -2.38 -11.74 14.32
CA GLY A 31 -3.18 -10.66 13.71
C GLY A 31 -3.39 -10.83 12.20
N MET A 32 -2.36 -11.28 11.46
CA MET A 32 -2.45 -11.51 10.01
C MET A 32 -2.81 -12.96 9.65
N ALA A 33 -2.46 -13.94 10.50
CA ALA A 33 -2.66 -15.36 10.19
C ALA A 33 -4.12 -15.84 10.31
N GLY A 34 -4.97 -15.15 11.09
CA GLY A 34 -6.34 -15.61 11.37
C GLY A 34 -7.25 -15.70 10.15
N GLY A 35 -7.00 -14.87 9.12
CA GLY A 35 -7.70 -14.92 7.83
C GLY A 35 -7.01 -15.78 6.77
N LEU A 36 -5.70 -16.03 6.90
CA LEU A 36 -4.88 -16.75 5.90
C LEU A 36 -5.00 -18.28 5.98
N LEU A 37 -5.62 -18.80 7.05
CA LEU A 37 -5.77 -20.23 7.31
C LEU A 37 -7.18 -20.75 7.06
N GLY A 38 -7.94 -20.09 6.18
CA GLY A 38 -9.12 -20.69 5.58
C GLY A 38 -8.71 -21.98 4.86
N ALA A 39 -9.15 -23.12 5.37
CA ALA A 39 -8.88 -24.43 4.76
C ALA A 39 -9.80 -24.62 3.55
N GLN A 40 -9.51 -23.94 2.45
CA GLN A 40 -9.94 -24.37 1.12
C GLN A 40 -8.69 -24.82 0.37
N ILE A 41 -8.71 -26.07 -0.09
CA ILE A 41 -7.68 -26.58 -0.97
C ILE A 41 -7.79 -25.77 -2.26
N ALA A 42 -6.75 -24.99 -2.54
CA ALA A 42 -6.70 -24.13 -3.72
C ALA A 42 -6.17 -24.90 -4.91
N HIS A 43 -6.59 -24.48 -6.11
CA HIS A 43 -6.08 -25.02 -7.36
C HIS A 43 -4.67 -24.46 -7.61
N ALA A 44 -3.66 -25.32 -7.71
CA ALA A 44 -2.34 -24.92 -8.19
C ALA A 44 -2.40 -24.71 -9.70
N ALA A 45 -1.67 -23.73 -10.20
CA ALA A 45 -1.52 -23.54 -11.63
C ALA A 45 -0.04 -23.43 -11.96
N THR A 46 0.34 -23.94 -13.13
CA THR A 46 1.68 -23.69 -13.67
C THR A 46 1.94 -22.18 -13.77
N GLY A 47 3.17 -21.77 -13.54
CA GLY A 47 3.63 -20.38 -13.61
C GLY A 47 3.35 -19.56 -12.36
N GLU A 48 2.92 -20.19 -11.26
CA GLU A 48 2.70 -19.52 -9.95
C GLU A 48 3.77 -19.89 -8.91
N SER A 49 4.61 -20.88 -9.18
CA SER A 49 5.62 -21.39 -8.25
C SER A 49 6.70 -20.37 -7.93
N GLN A 50 7.14 -20.37 -6.67
CA GLN A 50 8.21 -19.50 -6.19
C GLN A 50 9.54 -20.26 -6.18
N SER A 51 10.59 -19.63 -6.69
CA SER A 51 11.93 -20.20 -6.75
C SER A 51 12.66 -20.17 -5.41
N ASP A 52 13.76 -20.90 -5.30
CA ASP A 52 14.68 -20.89 -4.17
C ASP A 52 15.25 -19.49 -3.89
N PHE A 53 15.40 -18.69 -4.95
CA PHE A 53 15.83 -17.30 -4.91
C PHE A 53 14.67 -16.32 -4.65
N GLY A 54 13.46 -16.82 -4.42
CA GLY A 54 12.26 -16.02 -4.40
C GLY A 54 11.75 -15.70 -5.80
N GLY A 55 10.51 -15.21 -5.85
CA GLY A 55 9.90 -14.77 -7.10
C GLY A 55 9.50 -15.92 -8.01
N VAL A 56 8.74 -15.61 -9.06
CA VAL A 56 8.18 -16.67 -9.92
C VAL A 56 9.27 -17.38 -10.72
N GLY A 57 9.36 -18.69 -10.57
CA GLY A 57 10.40 -19.54 -11.16
C GLY A 57 10.16 -21.04 -10.93
N LEU A 58 11.15 -21.85 -11.29
CA LEU A 58 11.20 -23.28 -10.96
C LEU A 58 11.82 -23.46 -9.56
N MET A 59 13.00 -24.08 -9.46
CA MET A 59 13.75 -24.22 -8.20
C MET A 59 14.91 -23.21 -8.17
N GLN A 60 16.02 -23.47 -8.85
CA GLN A 60 17.14 -22.53 -8.95
C GLN A 60 16.93 -21.50 -10.07
N THR A 61 16.14 -21.85 -11.09
CA THR A 61 16.05 -21.10 -12.35
C THR A 61 14.78 -20.22 -12.43
N PRO A 62 14.88 -19.02 -13.03
CA PRO A 62 13.72 -18.17 -13.27
C PRO A 62 12.90 -18.66 -14.47
N THR A 63 11.62 -18.28 -14.54
CA THR A 63 10.79 -18.43 -15.74
C THR A 63 10.38 -17.06 -16.28
N ALA A 64 9.76 -17.03 -17.48
CA ALA A 64 9.20 -15.80 -18.01
C ALA A 64 7.86 -15.41 -17.36
N ARG A 65 7.36 -16.20 -16.40
CA ARG A 65 6.07 -16.02 -15.74
C ARG A 65 6.15 -14.96 -14.64
N PHE A 66 4.99 -14.36 -14.35
CA PHE A 66 4.83 -13.30 -13.36
C PHE A 66 3.64 -13.59 -12.47
N ALA A 67 3.76 -13.21 -11.20
CA ALA A 67 2.64 -13.21 -10.28
C ALA A 67 1.57 -12.17 -10.72
N PRO A 68 0.30 -12.38 -10.35
CA PRO A 68 -0.75 -11.39 -10.57
C PRO A 68 -0.40 -10.01 -10.01
N GLN A 69 -0.95 -8.97 -10.65
CA GLN A 69 -0.77 -7.60 -10.16
C GLN A 69 -1.24 -7.47 -8.70
N GLY A 70 -0.40 -6.85 -7.88
CA GLY A 70 -0.65 -6.62 -6.45
C GLY A 70 -0.25 -7.80 -5.57
N GLU A 71 0.27 -8.90 -6.12
CA GLU A 71 0.76 -9.99 -5.31
C GLU A 71 2.00 -9.59 -4.50
N LEU A 72 1.99 -9.97 -3.22
CA LEU A 72 3.12 -9.93 -2.32
C LEU A 72 3.36 -11.36 -1.82
N SER A 73 4.56 -11.88 -2.02
CA SER A 73 4.97 -13.20 -1.51
C SER A 73 6.15 -13.08 -0.56
N PHE A 74 6.18 -13.96 0.43
CA PHE A 74 7.32 -14.24 1.28
C PHE A 74 7.71 -15.70 1.10
N THR A 75 8.97 -15.96 0.78
CA THR A 75 9.46 -17.33 0.56
C THR A 75 10.62 -17.62 1.50
N TYR A 76 10.58 -18.81 2.11
CA TYR A 76 11.71 -19.40 2.80
C TYR A 76 12.13 -20.68 2.06
N SER A 77 13.41 -20.83 1.79
CA SER A 77 13.99 -22.04 1.22
C SER A 77 15.26 -22.45 1.95
N ARG A 78 15.54 -23.75 1.97
CA ARG A 78 16.80 -24.31 2.45
C ARG A 78 17.27 -25.39 1.51
N THR A 79 18.46 -25.16 0.95
CA THR A 79 19.23 -26.10 0.15
C THR A 79 20.67 -25.96 0.61
N GLN A 80 21.18 -26.93 1.37
CA GLN A 80 22.49 -26.82 2.02
C GLN A 80 23.58 -26.38 1.02
N PRO A 81 24.45 -25.41 1.38
CA PRO A 81 24.59 -24.71 2.66
C PRO A 81 23.77 -23.42 2.79
N TYR A 82 22.79 -23.20 1.92
CA TYR A 82 22.04 -21.95 1.85
C TYR A 82 20.68 -22.02 2.53
N LYS A 83 20.40 -21.02 3.36
CA LYS A 83 19.05 -20.63 3.75
C LYS A 83 18.72 -19.31 3.07
N ARG A 84 17.55 -19.21 2.46
CA ARG A 84 17.12 -17.99 1.77
C ARG A 84 15.77 -17.54 2.29
N PHE A 85 15.66 -16.23 2.48
CA PHE A 85 14.41 -15.55 2.81
C PHE A 85 14.20 -14.47 1.77
N SER A 86 13.07 -14.50 1.07
CA SER A 86 12.76 -13.49 0.07
C SER A 86 11.40 -12.87 0.30
N VAL A 87 11.27 -11.63 -0.15
CA VAL A 87 10.01 -10.93 -0.29
C VAL A 87 9.91 -10.43 -1.71
N ASN A 88 8.84 -10.78 -2.42
CA ASN A 88 8.63 -10.40 -3.79
C ASN A 88 7.29 -9.68 -3.93
N ALA A 89 7.29 -8.58 -4.67
CA ALA A 89 6.11 -7.81 -4.99
C ALA A 89 5.95 -7.75 -6.51
N ALA A 90 4.72 -7.96 -6.99
CA ALA A 90 4.33 -7.76 -8.38
C ALA A 90 3.51 -6.47 -8.50
N PRO A 91 4.14 -5.28 -8.44
CA PRO A 91 3.43 -4.02 -8.56
C PRO A 91 2.68 -3.94 -9.89
N PHE A 92 3.17 -4.56 -10.97
CA PHE A 92 2.50 -4.65 -12.27
C PHE A 92 2.49 -6.10 -12.78
N ASN A 93 1.63 -6.39 -13.78
CA ASN A 93 1.60 -7.70 -14.42
C ASN A 93 2.81 -7.98 -15.36
N TRP A 94 3.72 -7.02 -15.52
CA TRP A 94 4.93 -7.12 -16.35
C TRP A 94 6.20 -6.84 -15.53
N MET A 95 6.10 -6.65 -14.21
CA MET A 95 7.23 -6.30 -13.36
C MET A 95 7.15 -7.00 -12.01
N GLU A 96 8.26 -7.61 -11.60
CA GLU A 96 8.46 -8.21 -10.28
C GLU A 96 9.68 -7.55 -9.62
N LEU A 97 9.53 -7.19 -8.35
CA LEU A 97 10.60 -6.67 -7.50
C LEU A 97 10.80 -7.65 -6.35
N GLY A 98 12.05 -7.99 -6.04
CA GLY A 98 12.42 -8.92 -4.99
C GLY A 98 13.46 -8.32 -4.05
N PHE A 99 13.34 -8.61 -2.77
CA PHE A 99 14.41 -8.45 -1.80
C PHE A 99 14.71 -9.83 -1.21
N ARG A 100 15.97 -10.24 -1.18
CA ARG A 100 16.37 -11.54 -0.64
C ARG A 100 17.55 -11.43 0.32
N TYR A 101 17.48 -12.24 1.38
CA TYR A 101 18.56 -12.54 2.29
C TYR A 101 19.05 -13.97 2.10
N VAL A 102 20.36 -14.14 2.04
CA VAL A 102 21.02 -15.44 1.96
C VAL A 102 21.87 -15.62 3.20
N SER A 103 21.67 -16.73 3.91
CA SER A 103 22.54 -17.20 4.99
C SER A 103 23.37 -18.38 4.47
N VAL A 104 24.68 -18.29 4.66
CA VAL A 104 25.65 -19.31 4.25
C VAL A 104 26.14 -20.05 5.50
N GLU A 105 25.61 -21.23 5.75
CA GLU A 105 25.78 -21.98 7.02
C GLU A 105 27.24 -22.42 7.29
N THR A 106 28.12 -22.34 6.29
CA THR A 106 29.52 -22.80 6.37
C THR A 106 30.54 -21.68 6.52
N VAL A 107 30.10 -20.41 6.50
CA VAL A 107 30.97 -19.24 6.54
C VAL A 107 30.57 -18.36 7.73
N SER A 108 31.55 -17.89 8.49
CA SER A 108 31.32 -17.02 9.65
C SER A 108 31.11 -15.55 9.25
N TYR A 109 30.27 -14.81 9.97
CA TYR A 109 30.01 -13.37 9.80
C TYR A 109 31.18 -12.48 10.31
N GLY A 110 32.41 -12.88 10.02
CA GLY A 110 33.63 -12.15 10.35
C GLY A 110 33.91 -12.02 11.85
N ALA A 111 34.91 -11.21 12.20
CA ALA A 111 35.38 -11.05 13.58
C ALA A 111 34.36 -10.38 14.52
N ALA A 112 33.41 -9.62 13.97
CA ALA A 112 32.37 -8.92 14.73
C ALA A 112 31.29 -9.86 15.27
N ALA A 113 31.02 -10.98 14.59
CA ALA A 113 30.06 -11.98 15.04
C ALA A 113 30.49 -13.40 14.59
N PRO A 114 31.55 -13.97 15.20
CA PRO A 114 32.18 -15.19 14.70
C PRO A 114 31.28 -16.43 14.77
N ASP A 115 30.29 -16.43 15.66
CA ASP A 115 29.36 -17.53 15.89
C ASP A 115 28.11 -17.47 14.97
N ARG A 116 28.06 -16.53 14.02
CA ARG A 116 26.91 -16.35 13.11
C ARG A 116 27.28 -16.73 11.68
N ASP A 117 26.31 -17.30 10.96
CA ASP A 117 26.41 -17.57 9.52
C ASP A 117 26.60 -16.25 8.76
N TYR A 118 27.39 -16.27 7.67
CA TYR A 118 27.54 -15.14 6.76
C TYR A 118 26.18 -14.79 6.15
N LEU A 119 25.91 -13.49 6.02
CA LEU A 119 24.64 -12.97 5.51
C LEU A 119 24.88 -12.05 4.32
N ASP A 120 24.19 -12.34 3.22
CA ASP A 120 24.17 -11.51 2.02
C ASP A 120 22.76 -10.97 1.74
N LYS A 121 22.70 -9.79 1.09
CA LYS A 121 21.46 -9.07 0.77
C LYS A 121 21.43 -8.76 -0.72
N SER A 122 20.35 -9.12 -1.38
CA SER A 122 20.16 -8.91 -2.82
C SER A 122 18.83 -8.22 -3.12
N PHE A 123 18.84 -7.43 -4.19
CA PHE A 123 17.65 -6.83 -4.77
C PHE A 123 17.47 -7.36 -6.18
N ASP A 124 16.32 -7.98 -6.45
CA ASP A 124 16.05 -8.68 -7.69
C ASP A 124 14.98 -7.93 -8.48
N THR A 125 15.11 -7.88 -9.80
CA THR A 125 14.11 -7.28 -10.69
C THR A 125 13.87 -8.17 -11.90
N LYS A 126 12.61 -8.28 -12.32
CA LYS A 126 12.23 -9.04 -13.52
C LYS A 126 11.20 -8.23 -14.30
N PHE A 127 11.38 -8.18 -15.62
CA PHE A 127 10.57 -7.41 -16.53
C PHE A 127 10.11 -8.25 -17.72
N ARG A 128 8.81 -8.20 -18.03
CA ARG A 128 8.25 -8.87 -19.19
C ARG A 128 8.50 -8.03 -20.44
N LEU A 129 9.14 -8.64 -21.43
CA LEU A 129 9.42 -8.03 -22.73
C LEU A 129 8.32 -8.36 -23.74
N LEU A 130 7.83 -9.59 -23.75
CA LEU A 130 6.78 -10.07 -24.65
C LEU A 130 5.77 -10.89 -23.86
N GLN A 131 4.49 -10.62 -24.02
CA GLN A 131 3.42 -11.46 -23.47
C GLN A 131 3.20 -12.69 -24.36
N GLU A 132 2.93 -13.84 -23.73
CA GLU A 132 2.60 -15.07 -24.46
C GLU A 132 1.42 -14.84 -25.42
N GLY A 133 1.60 -15.26 -26.67
CA GLY A 133 0.55 -15.28 -27.67
C GLY A 133 0.26 -16.70 -28.15
N ARG A 134 -0.47 -16.84 -29.26
CA ARG A 134 -0.72 -18.16 -29.84
C ARG A 134 0.58 -18.84 -30.34
N TYR A 135 1.49 -18.07 -30.93
CA TYR A 135 2.69 -18.59 -31.59
C TYR A 135 3.99 -18.17 -30.91
N GLN A 136 4.04 -16.98 -30.31
CA GLN A 136 5.19 -16.53 -29.55
C GLN A 136 5.12 -17.00 -28.07
N PRO A 137 6.29 -17.27 -27.44
CA PRO A 137 6.38 -17.45 -26.00
C PRO A 137 6.25 -16.11 -25.26
N GLU A 138 5.99 -16.17 -23.96
CA GLU A 138 6.29 -15.06 -23.06
C GLU A 138 7.81 -14.91 -22.95
N VAL A 139 8.33 -13.68 -22.92
CA VAL A 139 9.75 -13.42 -22.79
C VAL A 139 9.97 -12.42 -21.67
N ALA A 140 10.92 -12.72 -20.79
CA ALA A 140 11.31 -11.86 -19.68
C ALA A 140 12.82 -11.69 -19.62
N VAL A 141 13.23 -10.53 -19.12
CA VAL A 141 14.60 -10.24 -18.69
C VAL A 141 14.60 -10.03 -17.19
N GLY A 142 15.62 -10.49 -16.49
CA GLY A 142 15.75 -10.21 -15.08
C GLY A 142 17.19 -10.09 -14.62
N LEU A 143 17.32 -9.41 -13.49
CA LEU A 143 18.56 -9.06 -12.83
C LEU A 143 18.44 -9.56 -11.39
N ARG A 144 19.34 -10.44 -10.98
CA ARG A 144 19.49 -10.86 -9.58
C ARG A 144 20.65 -10.13 -8.95
N ASP A 145 20.49 -9.77 -7.68
CA ASP A 145 21.50 -9.08 -6.88
C ASP A 145 21.94 -7.73 -7.49
N LEU A 146 20.95 -6.93 -7.91
CA LEU A 146 21.15 -5.57 -8.39
C LEU A 146 21.56 -4.65 -7.22
N GLY A 147 22.85 -4.32 -7.18
CA GLY A 147 23.43 -3.42 -6.18
C GLY A 147 23.52 -4.00 -4.78
N GLY A 148 23.54 -5.33 -4.61
CA GLY A 148 23.98 -5.99 -3.37
C GLY A 148 25.49 -6.24 -3.40
N THR A 149 25.98 -7.29 -2.73
CA THR A 149 27.43 -7.57 -2.67
C THR A 149 28.00 -8.10 -3.98
N GLY A 150 27.13 -8.56 -4.90
CA GLY A 150 27.50 -9.12 -6.19
C GLY A 150 27.78 -10.62 -6.15
N LEU A 151 27.77 -11.25 -4.96
CA LEU A 151 28.09 -12.67 -4.78
C LEU A 151 27.19 -13.58 -5.64
N PHE A 152 25.90 -13.25 -5.74
CA PHE A 152 24.94 -14.04 -6.52
C PHE A 152 24.44 -13.28 -7.77
N SER A 153 25.21 -12.30 -8.24
CA SER A 153 24.84 -11.46 -9.38
C SER A 153 24.60 -12.28 -10.64
N SER A 154 23.41 -12.12 -11.23
CA SER A 154 23.05 -12.81 -12.46
C SER A 154 22.20 -11.90 -13.34
N GLU A 155 22.40 -12.01 -14.65
CA GLU A 155 21.48 -11.46 -15.64
C GLU A 155 20.92 -12.59 -16.50
N TYR A 156 19.64 -12.52 -16.86
CA TYR A 156 19.04 -13.59 -17.67
C TYR A 156 18.00 -13.08 -18.66
N LEU A 157 17.86 -13.84 -19.74
CA LEU A 157 16.76 -13.75 -20.70
C LEU A 157 16.09 -15.12 -20.77
N VAL A 158 14.79 -15.18 -20.55
CA VAL A 158 14.05 -16.45 -20.50
C VAL A 158 12.76 -16.34 -21.31
N ALA A 159 12.42 -17.44 -21.98
CA ALA A 159 11.18 -17.59 -22.72
C ALA A 159 10.35 -18.74 -22.11
N SER A 160 9.05 -18.52 -21.92
CA SER A 160 8.12 -19.55 -21.42
C SER A 160 6.91 -19.75 -22.34
N LYS A 161 6.46 -21.00 -22.48
CA LYS A 161 5.34 -21.37 -23.35
C LYS A 161 4.45 -22.40 -22.65
N ARG A 162 3.15 -22.11 -22.56
CA ARG A 162 2.18 -23.06 -22.00
C ARG A 162 1.55 -23.90 -23.09
N TYR A 163 1.43 -25.20 -22.82
CA TYR A 163 0.72 -26.13 -23.68
C TYR A 163 -0.03 -27.17 -22.83
N GLY A 164 -1.34 -26.97 -22.70
CA GLY A 164 -2.16 -27.77 -21.78
C GLY A 164 -1.70 -27.59 -20.33
N ASP A 165 -1.49 -28.69 -19.63
CA ASP A 165 -1.05 -28.74 -18.23
C ASP A 165 0.47 -28.58 -18.07
N PHE A 166 1.19 -28.32 -19.16
CA PHE A 166 2.64 -28.13 -19.16
C PHE A 166 3.02 -26.67 -19.42
N ASP A 167 4.03 -26.19 -18.71
CA ASP A 167 4.67 -24.90 -18.94
C ASP A 167 6.18 -25.11 -19.15
N PHE A 168 6.65 -24.78 -20.34
CA PHE A 168 8.03 -24.98 -20.76
C PHE A 168 8.79 -23.67 -20.64
N SER A 169 9.99 -23.71 -20.08
CA SER A 169 10.88 -22.54 -19.99
C SER A 169 12.27 -22.85 -20.54
N LEU A 170 12.85 -21.91 -21.28
CA LEU A 170 14.20 -21.98 -21.81
C LEU A 170 14.83 -20.59 -21.77
N GLY A 171 16.02 -20.48 -21.19
CA GLY A 171 16.68 -19.20 -21.01
C GLY A 171 18.20 -19.29 -21.10
N LEU A 172 18.80 -18.10 -21.17
CA LEU A 172 20.23 -17.88 -21.12
C LEU A 172 20.55 -17.04 -19.89
N GLY A 173 21.53 -17.47 -19.10
CA GLY A 173 21.99 -16.79 -17.88
C GLY A 173 23.44 -16.37 -18.01
N TRP A 174 23.77 -15.21 -17.44
CA TRP A 174 25.12 -14.67 -17.24
C TRP A 174 25.39 -14.54 -15.74
N GLY A 175 26.66 -14.41 -15.35
CA GLY A 175 27.06 -14.33 -13.94
C GLY A 175 26.83 -15.66 -13.22
N TYR A 176 26.38 -15.63 -11.96
CA TYR A 176 26.19 -16.81 -11.12
C TYR A 176 25.27 -17.88 -11.76
N LEU A 177 24.18 -17.47 -12.41
CA LEU A 177 23.28 -18.41 -13.12
C LEU A 177 23.92 -19.06 -14.37
N GLY A 178 25.01 -18.48 -14.88
CA GLY A 178 25.64 -18.80 -16.16
C GLY A 178 27.04 -19.40 -16.07
N THR A 179 27.52 -19.76 -14.88
CA THR A 179 28.94 -20.17 -14.63
C THR A 179 29.43 -21.32 -15.51
N ARG A 180 28.55 -22.24 -15.92
CA ARG A 180 28.88 -23.34 -16.85
C ARG A 180 29.45 -22.86 -18.18
N GLY A 181 29.06 -21.66 -18.64
CA GLY A 181 29.62 -21.01 -19.82
C GLY A 181 29.52 -21.84 -21.12
N ASP A 182 28.32 -22.30 -21.47
CA ASP A 182 28.07 -23.23 -22.59
C ASP A 182 28.54 -22.71 -23.97
N PHE A 183 28.61 -21.39 -24.17
CA PHE A 183 29.01 -20.78 -25.44
C PHE A 183 29.59 -19.36 -25.28
N SER A 184 30.36 -18.91 -26.28
CA SER A 184 30.86 -17.52 -26.36
C SER A 184 29.72 -16.51 -26.36
N ASN A 185 29.95 -15.32 -25.79
CA ASN A 185 28.89 -14.34 -25.59
C ASN A 185 28.37 -13.82 -26.95
N PRO A 186 27.10 -14.07 -27.32
CA PRO A 186 26.54 -13.60 -28.59
C PRO A 186 26.50 -12.06 -28.69
N LEU A 187 26.47 -11.36 -27.55
CA LEU A 187 26.46 -9.90 -27.49
C LEU A 187 27.84 -9.28 -27.76
N ALA A 188 28.91 -10.07 -27.71
CA ALA A 188 30.26 -9.59 -28.02
C ALA A 188 30.41 -9.11 -29.47
N VAL A 189 29.54 -9.57 -30.38
CA VAL A 189 29.45 -9.08 -31.76
C VAL A 189 29.09 -7.58 -31.80
N VAL A 190 28.28 -7.12 -30.86
CA VAL A 190 27.89 -5.70 -30.74
C VAL A 190 28.98 -4.90 -30.03
N ARG A 191 29.56 -5.47 -28.97
CA ARG A 191 30.60 -4.82 -28.17
C ARG A 191 31.57 -5.87 -27.62
N SER A 192 32.81 -5.86 -28.10
CA SER A 192 33.81 -6.87 -27.74
C SER A 192 34.14 -6.93 -26.24
N SER A 193 33.94 -5.83 -25.49
CA SER A 193 34.14 -5.83 -24.03
C SER A 193 33.11 -6.67 -23.26
N LEU A 194 32.06 -7.18 -23.92
CA LEU A 194 31.09 -8.09 -23.30
C LEU A 194 31.55 -9.55 -23.32
N GLU A 195 32.60 -9.89 -24.07
CA GLU A 195 33.09 -11.28 -24.12
C GLU A 195 33.58 -11.77 -22.75
N THR A 196 34.17 -10.88 -21.96
CA THR A 196 34.73 -11.19 -20.64
C THR A 196 34.02 -10.37 -19.57
N ARG A 197 33.62 -11.03 -18.48
CA ARG A 197 33.19 -10.35 -17.27
C ARG A 197 34.43 -9.86 -16.52
N SER A 198 34.44 -8.60 -16.10
CA SER A 198 35.49 -8.11 -15.20
C SER A 198 35.17 -8.56 -13.79
N ASP A 199 36.06 -9.36 -13.19
CA ASP A 199 35.98 -9.77 -11.79
C ASP A 199 36.33 -8.59 -10.87
N SER A 200 35.40 -7.67 -10.72
CA SER A 200 35.43 -6.70 -9.64
C SER A 200 34.35 -7.09 -8.65
N THR A 201 34.56 -8.15 -7.87
CA THR A 201 33.87 -8.27 -6.59
C THR A 201 34.31 -7.05 -5.78
N SER A 202 33.42 -6.09 -5.56
CA SER A 202 33.73 -4.95 -4.70
C SER A 202 33.89 -5.49 -3.28
N ASP A 203 35.06 -5.33 -2.67
CA ASP A 203 35.33 -5.77 -1.29
C ASP A 203 34.34 -5.15 -0.27
N ASP A 204 33.69 -4.04 -0.61
CA ASP A 204 32.73 -3.31 0.25
C ASP A 204 31.25 -3.53 -0.08
N GLY A 205 30.92 -4.32 -1.11
CA GLY A 205 29.55 -4.57 -1.58
C GLY A 205 28.80 -3.31 -2.04
N GLY A 206 27.59 -3.49 -2.58
CA GLY A 206 26.61 -2.41 -2.78
C GLY A 206 26.93 -1.35 -3.82
N ASP A 207 27.70 -1.62 -4.87
CA ASP A 207 27.85 -0.74 -6.05
C ASP A 207 26.98 -1.22 -7.23
N PHE A 208 26.44 -0.29 -8.03
CA PHE A 208 25.69 -0.62 -9.24
C PHE A 208 26.66 -0.93 -10.39
N GLN A 209 27.03 -2.20 -10.55
CA GLN A 209 27.89 -2.64 -11.66
C GLN A 209 27.14 -2.76 -13.00
N LEU A 210 26.48 -1.67 -13.44
CA LEU A 210 25.75 -1.65 -14.71
C LEU A 210 26.67 -1.84 -15.94
N GLY A 211 27.98 -1.58 -15.77
CA GLY A 211 28.97 -1.65 -16.85
C GLY A 211 29.36 -3.07 -17.30
N SER A 212 29.16 -4.08 -16.46
CA SER A 212 29.52 -5.49 -16.69
C SER A 212 28.29 -6.40 -16.91
N MET A 213 27.09 -5.83 -16.97
CA MET A 213 25.86 -6.61 -17.19
C MET A 213 25.88 -7.34 -18.53
N PHE A 214 25.40 -8.59 -18.54
CA PHE A 214 25.36 -9.45 -19.73
C PHE A 214 26.74 -9.65 -20.38
N SER A 215 27.81 -9.59 -19.59
CA SER A 215 29.18 -9.89 -20.01
C SER A 215 29.64 -11.25 -19.50
N GLY A 216 30.62 -11.84 -20.19
CA GLY A 216 31.07 -13.21 -19.96
C GLY A 216 30.28 -14.25 -20.76
N SER A 217 30.74 -15.50 -20.73
CA SER A 217 30.08 -16.64 -21.38
C SER A 217 28.77 -16.98 -20.66
N PRO A 218 27.62 -17.00 -21.35
CA PRO A 218 26.37 -17.46 -20.76
C PRO A 218 26.24 -18.98 -20.73
N ALA A 219 25.31 -19.48 -19.92
CA ALA A 219 24.86 -20.87 -19.94
C ALA A 219 23.36 -20.97 -20.26
N VAL A 220 22.96 -22.11 -20.81
CA VAL A 220 21.56 -22.46 -21.01
C VAL A 220 20.99 -22.96 -19.69
N PHE A 221 19.77 -22.51 -19.37
CA PHE A 221 18.97 -23.10 -18.31
C PHE A 221 17.53 -23.27 -18.80
N GLY A 222 16.74 -24.07 -18.11
CA GLY A 222 15.33 -24.21 -18.44
C GLY A 222 14.67 -25.38 -17.74
N GLY A 223 13.43 -25.66 -18.10
CA GLY A 223 12.71 -26.74 -17.48
C GLY A 223 11.26 -26.84 -17.89
N ILE A 224 10.57 -27.75 -17.22
CA ILE A 224 9.17 -28.07 -17.45
C ILE A 224 8.48 -28.06 -16.10
N GLU A 225 7.37 -27.34 -16.03
CA GLU A 225 6.41 -27.45 -14.95
C GLU A 225 5.17 -28.18 -15.44
N TYR A 226 4.67 -29.13 -14.66
CA TYR A 226 3.52 -29.95 -14.99
C TYR A 226 2.49 -29.89 -13.87
N GLN A 227 1.32 -29.32 -14.17
CA GLN A 227 0.17 -29.38 -13.28
C GLN A 227 -0.42 -30.78 -13.32
N THR A 228 -0.42 -31.48 -12.18
CA THR A 228 -0.97 -32.82 -12.12
C THR A 228 -2.51 -32.78 -12.06
N PRO A 229 -3.20 -33.90 -12.37
CA PRO A 229 -4.63 -34.02 -12.14
C PRO A 229 -5.04 -33.93 -10.66
N TRP A 230 -4.08 -33.97 -9.73
CA TRP A 230 -4.31 -33.60 -8.35
C TRP A 230 -4.09 -32.09 -8.23
N ASP A 231 -5.17 -31.32 -8.22
CA ASP A 231 -5.19 -29.85 -8.27
C ASP A 231 -4.11 -29.15 -7.41
N PRO A 232 -3.77 -29.58 -6.19
CA PRO A 232 -2.76 -28.92 -5.36
C PRO A 232 -1.31 -29.18 -5.77
N LEU A 233 -1.03 -30.21 -6.56
CA LEU A 233 0.32 -30.69 -6.84
C LEU A 233 0.78 -30.30 -8.24
N THR A 234 1.93 -29.64 -8.27
CA THR A 234 2.68 -29.31 -9.48
C THR A 234 4.05 -29.98 -9.40
N LEU A 235 4.49 -30.61 -10.49
CA LEU A 235 5.80 -31.27 -10.60
C LEU A 235 6.72 -30.46 -11.52
N MET A 236 8.02 -30.51 -11.25
CA MET A 236 9.03 -29.75 -11.96
C MET A 236 10.22 -30.61 -12.36
N LEU A 237 10.73 -30.35 -13.56
CA LEU A 237 12.01 -30.81 -14.05
C LEU A 237 12.80 -29.58 -14.48
N GLU A 238 14.01 -29.40 -13.95
CA GLU A 238 14.85 -28.23 -14.21
C GLU A 238 16.24 -28.67 -14.67
N TYR A 239 16.81 -27.92 -15.60
CA TYR A 239 18.21 -27.97 -16.01
C TYR A 239 18.87 -26.64 -15.63
N GLU A 240 19.90 -26.72 -14.80
CA GLU A 240 20.56 -25.57 -14.20
C GLU A 240 21.82 -25.14 -14.98
N GLY A 241 21.92 -23.84 -15.24
CA GLY A 241 23.07 -23.22 -15.90
C GLY A 241 24.28 -22.99 -14.98
N ASN A 242 24.09 -23.03 -13.66
CA ASN A 242 25.17 -22.96 -12.68
C ASN A 242 25.79 -24.35 -12.47
N ASP A 243 27.12 -24.44 -12.52
CA ASP A 243 27.87 -25.66 -12.22
C ASP A 243 28.65 -25.58 -10.90
N TYR A 244 28.49 -24.48 -10.16
CA TYR A 244 29.10 -24.24 -8.85
C TYR A 244 30.63 -24.24 -8.86
N SER A 245 31.26 -24.10 -10.04
CA SER A 245 32.72 -24.06 -10.19
C SER A 245 33.35 -22.76 -9.67
N ASP A 246 32.57 -21.69 -9.61
CA ASP A 246 32.96 -20.36 -9.14
C ASP A 246 32.03 -19.90 -8.01
N GLU A 247 31.96 -20.72 -6.96
CA GLU A 247 31.05 -20.46 -5.85
C GLU A 247 31.60 -19.36 -4.91
N PRO A 248 30.77 -18.38 -4.50
CA PRO A 248 31.24 -17.27 -3.66
C PRO A 248 31.77 -17.73 -2.30
N LEU A 249 32.63 -16.89 -1.70
CA LEU A 249 33.20 -17.10 -0.36
C LEU A 249 33.99 -18.42 -0.22
N THR A 250 34.49 -18.97 -1.34
CA THR A 250 35.26 -20.22 -1.40
C THR A 250 34.51 -21.43 -0.85
N VAL A 251 33.17 -21.41 -0.91
CA VAL A 251 32.33 -22.53 -0.49
C VAL A 251 32.39 -23.62 -1.54
N GLU A 252 32.87 -24.82 -1.19
CA GLU A 252 32.87 -25.94 -2.13
C GLU A 252 31.50 -26.60 -2.18
N ILE A 253 30.90 -26.68 -3.38
CA ILE A 253 29.63 -27.37 -3.63
C ILE A 253 29.87 -28.48 -4.67
N GLU A 254 29.56 -29.72 -4.28
CA GLU A 254 29.61 -30.87 -5.20
C GLU A 254 28.28 -30.96 -5.98
N GLN A 255 28.37 -31.02 -7.32
CA GLN A 255 27.22 -31.23 -8.21
C GLN A 255 27.40 -32.55 -8.98
N ASP A 256 26.55 -33.53 -8.69
CA ASP A 256 26.52 -34.83 -9.38
C ASP A 256 25.74 -34.74 -10.71
N SER A 257 24.75 -33.84 -10.76
CA SER A 257 23.86 -33.66 -11.92
C SER A 257 23.40 -32.21 -12.04
N PRO A 258 23.32 -31.65 -13.27
CA PRO A 258 22.72 -30.35 -13.53
C PRO A 258 21.19 -30.39 -13.60
N VAL A 259 20.59 -31.57 -13.46
CA VAL A 259 19.15 -31.79 -13.53
C VAL A 259 18.57 -31.87 -12.12
N ASN A 260 17.58 -31.02 -11.84
CA ASN A 260 16.86 -30.93 -10.58
C ASN A 260 15.41 -31.42 -10.77
N LEU A 261 14.85 -32.05 -9.74
CA LEU A 261 13.46 -32.52 -9.70
C LEU A 261 12.73 -31.88 -8.53
N GLY A 262 11.56 -31.30 -8.78
CA GLY A 262 10.82 -30.54 -7.79
C GLY A 262 9.33 -30.88 -7.73
N ALA A 263 8.73 -30.56 -6.59
CA ALA A 263 7.30 -30.60 -6.38
C ALA A 263 6.85 -29.43 -5.52
N THR A 264 5.73 -28.80 -5.90
CA THR A 264 5.05 -27.78 -5.11
C THR A 264 3.64 -28.27 -4.77
N VAL A 265 3.26 -28.12 -3.50
CA VAL A 265 1.90 -28.40 -3.00
C VAL A 265 1.27 -27.11 -2.51
N LYS A 266 0.21 -26.65 -3.19
CA LYS A 266 -0.59 -25.49 -2.79
C LYS A 266 -1.58 -25.90 -1.70
N VAL A 267 -1.27 -25.56 -0.46
CA VAL A 267 -2.10 -25.92 0.70
C VAL A 267 -3.41 -25.14 0.68
N ASN A 268 -3.33 -23.85 0.38
CA ASN A 268 -4.46 -22.95 0.12
C ASN A 268 -3.98 -21.78 -0.78
N ASP A 269 -4.84 -20.78 -1.03
CA ASP A 269 -4.49 -19.64 -1.89
C ASP A 269 -3.32 -18.80 -1.37
N ASN A 270 -2.97 -18.95 -0.09
CA ASN A 270 -1.97 -18.13 0.58
C ASN A 270 -0.72 -18.90 1.02
N LEU A 271 -0.71 -20.23 0.97
CA LEU A 271 0.38 -21.06 1.48
C LEU A 271 0.71 -22.18 0.48
N SER A 272 1.97 -22.24 0.08
CA SER A 272 2.54 -23.32 -0.71
C SER A 272 3.74 -23.95 -0.01
N LEU A 273 3.91 -25.26 -0.17
CA LEU A 273 5.07 -26.02 0.31
C LEU A 273 5.87 -26.53 -0.88
N HIS A 274 7.19 -26.47 -0.80
CA HIS A 274 8.12 -26.83 -1.87
C HIS A 274 9.06 -27.93 -1.39
N GLY A 275 9.34 -28.89 -2.27
CA GLY A 275 10.37 -29.90 -2.04
C GLY A 275 11.08 -30.24 -3.35
N GLY A 276 12.39 -30.45 -3.26
CA GLY A 276 13.22 -30.74 -4.44
C GLY A 276 14.39 -31.65 -4.16
N TRP A 277 14.93 -32.24 -5.22
CA TRP A 277 16.21 -32.91 -5.26
C TRP A 277 17.08 -32.19 -6.29
N GLU A 278 18.11 -31.53 -5.80
CA GLU A 278 18.94 -30.60 -6.55
C GLU A 278 20.39 -31.05 -6.60
N ARG A 279 21.11 -30.60 -7.63
CA ARG A 279 22.54 -30.90 -7.87
C ARG A 279 22.83 -32.40 -7.98
N GLY A 280 21.80 -33.24 -8.09
CA GLY A 280 21.88 -34.69 -8.06
C GLY A 280 22.11 -35.31 -6.67
N ASN A 281 22.39 -34.54 -5.62
CA ASN A 281 22.83 -35.05 -4.32
C ASN A 281 22.24 -34.33 -3.09
N THR A 282 21.46 -33.26 -3.27
CA THR A 282 21.02 -32.38 -2.19
C THR A 282 19.50 -32.24 -2.16
N ALA A 283 18.88 -32.35 -0.98
CA ALA A 283 17.46 -32.08 -0.81
C ALA A 283 17.18 -30.58 -0.58
N MET A 284 16.11 -30.08 -1.19
CA MET A 284 15.57 -28.74 -1.01
C MET A 284 14.22 -28.83 -0.28
N LEU A 285 14.01 -27.95 0.69
CA LEU A 285 12.69 -27.71 1.29
C LEU A 285 12.41 -26.20 1.33
N GLY A 286 11.15 -25.84 1.08
CA GLY A 286 10.73 -24.45 1.19
C GLY A 286 9.24 -24.28 1.48
N LEU A 287 8.86 -23.05 1.79
CA LEU A 287 7.47 -22.62 1.86
C LEU A 287 7.33 -21.20 1.32
N SER A 288 6.15 -20.90 0.78
CA SER A 288 5.80 -19.56 0.33
C SER A 288 4.45 -19.13 0.88
N LEU A 289 4.41 -17.90 1.40
CA LEU A 289 3.21 -17.20 1.84
C LEU A 289 2.89 -16.09 0.85
N SER A 290 1.70 -16.10 0.25
CA SER A 290 1.31 -15.10 -0.77
C SER A 290 -0.02 -14.42 -0.42
N THR A 291 -0.14 -13.14 -0.77
CA THR A 291 -1.40 -12.38 -0.66
C THR A 291 -1.53 -11.36 -1.78
N ASN A 292 -2.75 -11.13 -2.26
CA ASN A 292 -3.02 -10.09 -3.26
C ASN A 292 -3.45 -8.79 -2.59
N LEU A 293 -2.52 -7.83 -2.56
CA LEU A 293 -2.70 -6.51 -1.96
C LEU A 293 -3.70 -5.64 -2.72
N ALA A 294 -3.85 -5.82 -4.03
CA ALA A 294 -4.77 -5.02 -4.84
C ALA A 294 -6.25 -5.42 -4.63
N GLY A 295 -6.49 -6.67 -4.24
CA GLY A 295 -7.82 -7.21 -3.91
C GLY A 295 -8.24 -7.02 -2.44
N LEU A 296 -7.35 -6.50 -1.58
CA LEU A 296 -7.62 -6.33 -0.16
C LEU A 296 -8.80 -5.35 0.05
N ALA A 297 -9.86 -5.80 0.70
CA ALA A 297 -11.04 -4.99 1.00
C ALA A 297 -11.78 -5.54 2.22
N GLN A 298 -12.43 -4.64 2.96
CA GLN A 298 -13.28 -4.98 4.10
C GLN A 298 -14.66 -4.35 3.92
N ALA A 299 -15.72 -5.13 4.18
CA ALA A 299 -17.09 -4.62 4.15
C ALA A 299 -17.27 -3.51 5.20
N LYS A 300 -17.91 -2.40 4.78
CA LYS A 300 -18.04 -1.20 5.59
C LYS A 300 -19.37 -1.12 6.30
N ASP A 301 -19.31 -0.76 7.58
CA ASP A 301 -20.44 -0.39 8.44
C ASP A 301 -20.23 1.03 8.96
N ASP A 302 -20.27 2.00 8.05
CA ASP A 302 -20.16 3.44 8.35
C ASP A 302 -21.52 4.07 8.71
N GLY A 303 -22.49 3.24 9.09
CA GLY A 303 -23.89 3.62 9.20
C GLY A 303 -24.56 3.80 7.83
N THR A 304 -25.87 3.51 7.81
CA THR A 304 -26.71 3.71 6.61
C THR A 304 -26.80 5.21 6.31
N PRO A 305 -26.44 5.67 5.08
CA PRO A 305 -26.65 7.05 4.69
C PRO A 305 -28.11 7.47 4.88
N GLU A 306 -28.34 8.71 5.29
CA GLU A 306 -29.70 9.26 5.37
C GLU A 306 -30.40 9.20 4.00
N ALA A 307 -31.65 8.75 3.95
CA ALA A 307 -32.41 8.73 2.71
C ALA A 307 -32.66 10.17 2.21
N VAL A 308 -32.59 10.39 0.90
CA VAL A 308 -32.91 11.72 0.33
C VAL A 308 -34.42 11.88 0.30
N ALA A 309 -34.95 12.94 0.91
CA ALA A 309 -36.35 13.27 0.80
C ALA A 309 -36.76 13.49 -0.67
N PRO A 310 -37.96 13.06 -1.11
CA PRO A 310 -38.41 13.34 -2.47
C PRO A 310 -38.44 14.84 -2.73
N SER A 311 -37.95 15.28 -3.89
CA SER A 311 -38.06 16.70 -4.25
C SER A 311 -39.54 17.09 -4.31
N THR A 312 -39.99 18.04 -3.50
CA THR A 312 -41.33 18.65 -3.63
C THR A 312 -41.49 19.39 -4.96
N HIS A 313 -40.39 19.65 -5.67
CA HIS A 313 -40.33 20.30 -6.97
C HIS A 313 -39.54 19.45 -7.97
N SER A 314 -40.05 18.24 -8.27
CA SER A 314 -39.60 17.53 -9.45
C SER A 314 -40.05 18.32 -10.69
N ARG A 315 -39.09 18.94 -11.40
CA ARG A 315 -39.34 19.37 -12.79
C ARG A 315 -39.66 18.18 -13.71
N TYR A 316 -39.34 16.96 -13.26
CA TYR A 316 -39.72 15.71 -13.89
C TYR A 316 -41.03 15.20 -13.27
N ARG A 317 -42.13 15.90 -13.56
CA ARG A 317 -43.41 15.19 -13.58
C ARG A 317 -43.30 14.11 -14.66
N ASN A 318 -43.89 12.95 -14.40
CA ASN A 318 -44.00 11.82 -15.34
C ASN A 318 -44.66 12.18 -16.69
N ASP A 319 -45.14 13.41 -16.86
CA ASP A 319 -45.74 13.93 -18.08
C ASP A 319 -44.71 14.43 -19.11
N GLN A 320 -43.45 14.69 -18.72
CA GLN A 320 -42.39 15.21 -19.61
C GLN A 320 -41.40 14.15 -20.12
N THR A 321 -41.57 12.86 -19.79
CA THR A 321 -40.82 11.79 -20.47
C THR A 321 -41.24 11.74 -21.94
N PRO A 322 -40.30 11.84 -22.91
CA PRO A 322 -40.61 11.63 -24.32
C PRO A 322 -41.29 10.26 -24.49
N GLU A 323 -42.32 10.16 -25.35
CA GLU A 323 -43.08 8.91 -25.53
C GLU A 323 -42.21 7.67 -25.77
N ALA A 324 -41.02 7.86 -26.35
CA ALA A 324 -40.05 6.81 -26.60
C ALA A 324 -39.54 6.08 -25.34
N PHE A 325 -39.69 6.67 -24.15
CA PHE A 325 -39.18 6.10 -22.88
C PHE A 325 -40.28 5.73 -21.89
N ARG A 326 -41.57 5.82 -22.28
CA ARG A 326 -42.66 5.30 -21.45
C ARG A 326 -42.74 3.79 -21.60
N VAL A 327 -42.39 3.06 -20.55
CA VAL A 327 -42.66 1.62 -20.46
C VAL A 327 -44.18 1.43 -20.51
N ARG A 328 -44.69 0.79 -21.56
CA ARG A 328 -46.09 0.34 -21.58
C ARG A 328 -46.24 -0.73 -20.51
N SER A 329 -46.80 -0.38 -19.36
CA SER A 329 -47.34 -1.37 -18.45
C SER A 329 -48.43 -2.15 -19.20
N LEU A 330 -48.18 -3.44 -19.40
CA LEU A 330 -49.20 -4.38 -19.85
C LEU A 330 -50.24 -4.49 -18.72
N ASN A 331 -51.34 -3.75 -18.85
CA ASN A 331 -52.50 -3.95 -18.00
C ASN A 331 -53.12 -5.31 -18.30
N ALA A 332 -52.83 -6.28 -17.43
CA ALA A 332 -53.60 -7.51 -17.31
C ALA A 332 -54.93 -7.20 -16.62
N ASN A 333 -55.95 -6.84 -17.41
CA ASN A 333 -57.36 -7.20 -17.18
C ASN A 333 -58.27 -6.44 -18.15
N ALA A 334 -58.64 -7.11 -19.25
CA ALA A 334 -59.92 -6.91 -19.91
C ALA A 334 -60.21 -8.13 -20.80
N SER A 335 -60.90 -9.11 -20.23
CA SER A 335 -61.70 -10.08 -20.99
C SER A 335 -63.11 -9.51 -21.15
N THR A 336 -63.62 -9.46 -22.38
CA THR A 336 -65.04 -9.61 -22.74
C THR A 336 -65.22 -9.51 -24.25
N GLY A 337 -66.00 -10.44 -24.82
CA GLY A 337 -66.87 -10.12 -25.96
C GLY A 337 -66.39 -10.50 -27.37
N THR A 338 -66.76 -11.72 -27.75
CA THR A 338 -66.90 -12.32 -29.09
C THR A 338 -67.32 -11.46 -30.29
N ALA A 339 -66.81 -11.91 -31.45
CA ALA A 339 -67.39 -11.97 -32.82
C ALA A 339 -67.12 -10.83 -33.82
N SER A 340 -66.34 -11.12 -34.89
CA SER A 340 -66.85 -11.31 -36.26
C SER A 340 -65.73 -11.33 -37.33
N SER A 341 -65.76 -12.37 -38.17
CA SER A 341 -65.40 -12.47 -39.61
C SER A 341 -64.07 -11.94 -40.18
N ALA A 342 -63.29 -12.90 -40.70
CA ALA A 342 -62.33 -12.95 -41.84
C ALA A 342 -62.58 -11.94 -43.01
N PRO A 343 -61.65 -11.67 -43.99
CA PRO A 343 -60.77 -12.66 -44.64
C PRO A 343 -59.35 -12.27 -45.18
N THR A 344 -58.49 -13.30 -45.26
CA THR A 344 -57.65 -13.77 -46.40
C THR A 344 -56.56 -12.91 -47.07
N ALA A 345 -55.30 -13.42 -47.06
CA ALA A 345 -54.44 -13.80 -48.21
C ALA A 345 -52.97 -13.98 -47.74
N SER A 346 -52.43 -15.20 -47.62
CA SER A 346 -51.72 -16.01 -48.65
C SER A 346 -50.48 -15.37 -49.30
N ALA A 347 -49.28 -15.84 -48.94
CA ALA A 347 -48.38 -16.67 -49.78
C ALA A 347 -46.90 -16.61 -49.26
N THR A 348 -46.37 -17.65 -48.62
CA THR A 348 -45.54 -18.76 -49.17
C THR A 348 -44.06 -18.45 -49.46
N ARG A 349 -43.19 -18.87 -48.52
CA ARG A 349 -41.98 -19.75 -48.61
C ARG A 349 -41.29 -20.02 -49.99
N PRO A 350 -39.96 -20.30 -50.02
CA PRO A 350 -39.38 -21.62 -49.64
C PRO A 350 -38.11 -21.52 -48.74
N ALA A 351 -37.86 -22.41 -47.77
CA ALA A 351 -37.35 -23.81 -47.80
C ALA A 351 -35.82 -23.92 -48.07
N GLY A 352 -35.01 -24.66 -47.29
CA GLY A 352 -35.29 -25.46 -46.10
C GLY A 352 -34.09 -26.29 -45.57
N VAL A 353 -34.45 -27.22 -44.66
CA VAL A 353 -33.88 -28.57 -44.30
C VAL A 353 -32.47 -28.62 -43.66
N VAL A 354 -32.11 -29.40 -42.60
CA VAL A 354 -32.52 -30.69 -41.95
C VAL A 354 -32.01 -30.67 -40.46
N ALA A 355 -32.80 -30.82 -39.37
CA ALA A 355 -33.25 -31.99 -38.55
C ALA A 355 -32.13 -32.93 -37.97
N GLU A 356 -31.85 -32.94 -36.64
CA GLU A 356 -32.35 -33.80 -35.51
C GLU A 356 -31.59 -35.16 -35.31
N PRO A 357 -31.68 -35.93 -34.18
CA PRO A 357 -32.58 -35.86 -33.00
C PRO A 357 -31.96 -36.13 -31.58
N SER A 358 -32.87 -36.10 -30.60
CA SER A 358 -32.87 -36.33 -29.14
C SER A 358 -32.67 -37.78 -28.65
N ALA A 359 -32.33 -37.98 -27.34
CA ALA A 359 -32.83 -39.02 -26.40
C ALA A 359 -32.08 -38.92 -25.03
N HIS A 360 -32.76 -38.62 -23.91
CA HIS A 360 -33.26 -39.53 -22.84
C HIS A 360 -32.20 -40.18 -21.93
N GLU A 361 -32.27 -39.93 -20.61
CA GLU A 361 -32.57 -40.94 -19.57
C GLU A 361 -32.53 -40.35 -18.14
N GLU A 362 -33.63 -40.50 -17.40
CA GLU A 362 -33.64 -40.58 -15.93
C GLU A 362 -33.12 -41.96 -15.48
N PRO A 363 -32.71 -42.10 -14.21
CA PRO A 363 -33.45 -43.06 -13.40
C PRO A 363 -33.81 -42.56 -11.99
N SER A 364 -35.03 -42.94 -11.61
CA SER A 364 -35.58 -43.05 -10.26
C SER A 364 -34.98 -44.22 -9.49
N ALA A 365 -34.74 -44.06 -8.17
CA ALA A 365 -35.32 -44.92 -7.11
C ALA A 365 -34.76 -44.62 -5.70
N ASP A 366 -35.69 -44.35 -4.78
CA ASP A 366 -35.81 -44.85 -3.39
C ASP A 366 -34.65 -44.72 -2.39
N ALA A 367 -34.86 -43.96 -1.31
CA ALA A 367 -35.51 -44.50 -0.09
C ALA A 367 -35.26 -43.64 1.17
N LYS A 368 -36.38 -43.34 1.85
CA LYS A 368 -36.57 -43.37 3.31
C LYS A 368 -35.72 -42.45 4.20
N GLY A 369 -36.41 -41.47 4.77
CA GLY A 369 -36.56 -41.50 6.23
C GLY A 369 -36.48 -40.16 6.95
N ARG A 370 -37.64 -39.77 7.51
CA ARG A 370 -37.79 -39.21 8.86
C ARG A 370 -37.65 -37.68 8.97
N LEU A 371 -38.77 -37.01 8.70
CA LEU A 371 -39.08 -35.67 9.19
C LEU A 371 -40.16 -35.76 10.28
N LEU A 372 -39.77 -35.44 11.52
CA LEU A 372 -40.60 -35.06 12.67
C LEU A 372 -39.68 -34.16 13.52
N THR A 373 -40.02 -33.03 14.11
CA THR A 373 -41.20 -32.16 14.22
C THR A 373 -40.69 -31.00 15.09
N LEU A 374 -41.10 -29.76 14.83
CA LEU A 374 -41.24 -28.75 15.88
C LEU A 374 -42.25 -27.70 15.42
N ASP A 375 -43.53 -28.01 15.65
CA ASP A 375 -44.54 -26.99 15.96
C ASP A 375 -44.08 -26.32 17.27
N SER A 376 -44.06 -25.00 17.44
CA SER A 376 -45.24 -24.16 17.48
C SER A 376 -44.79 -22.76 17.90
N PHE A 377 -45.21 -21.70 17.21
CA PHE A 377 -45.59 -20.42 17.83
C PHE A 377 -46.63 -19.73 16.93
N GLY A 378 -47.69 -19.25 17.57
CA GLY A 378 -48.99 -18.97 16.98
C GLY A 378 -49.05 -17.80 16.02
N GLY A 379 -50.04 -17.88 15.12
CA GLY A 379 -50.44 -16.81 14.22
C GLY A 379 -51.18 -15.68 14.94
N ALA A 380 -50.91 -14.46 14.47
CA ALA A 380 -51.74 -13.27 14.60
C ALA A 380 -51.92 -12.69 13.18
N PRO A 381 -53.03 -11.97 12.91
CA PRO A 381 -53.63 -11.85 11.59
C PRO A 381 -52.82 -10.97 10.64
N ALA A 382 -52.93 -11.26 9.34
CA ALA A 382 -52.43 -10.40 8.28
C ALA A 382 -53.16 -9.06 8.30
N ASP A 383 -52.42 -7.98 8.56
CA ASP A 383 -52.90 -6.62 8.34
C ASP A 383 -53.22 -6.43 6.85
N PRO A 384 -54.33 -5.74 6.51
CA PRO A 384 -54.62 -5.40 5.13
C PRO A 384 -53.52 -4.46 4.59
N PRO A 385 -53.25 -4.47 3.27
CA PRO A 385 -52.29 -3.55 2.69
C PRO A 385 -52.71 -2.12 3.00
N LEU A 386 -51.84 -1.38 3.69
CA LEU A 386 -52.00 0.05 3.90
C LEU A 386 -51.95 0.72 2.52
N GLU A 387 -53.12 1.10 2.00
CA GLU A 387 -53.19 2.15 0.99
C GLU A 387 -52.55 3.41 1.60
N PRO A 388 -51.62 4.08 0.91
CA PRO A 388 -51.09 5.33 1.41
C PRO A 388 -52.24 6.34 1.44
N SER A 389 -52.66 6.75 2.65
CA SER A 389 -53.55 7.89 2.82
C SER A 389 -52.96 9.08 2.08
N ALA A 390 -53.62 9.50 1.01
CA ALA A 390 -53.35 10.72 0.29
C ALA A 390 -53.83 11.93 1.12
N THR A 391 -53.24 12.14 2.29
CA THR A 391 -53.42 13.34 3.13
C THR A 391 -52.17 13.50 3.99
N ASP A 392 -51.13 14.04 3.36
CA ASP A 392 -50.21 15.05 3.90
C ASP A 392 -49.05 15.20 2.90
N ALA A 393 -49.37 15.78 1.74
CA ALA A 393 -48.34 16.49 0.99
C ALA A 393 -48.04 17.76 1.79
N PRO A 394 -46.78 18.04 2.19
CA PRO A 394 -46.47 19.23 2.95
C PRO A 394 -47.01 20.45 2.20
N GLN A 395 -47.83 21.25 2.88
CA GLN A 395 -48.25 22.54 2.34
C GLN A 395 -47.00 23.43 2.20
N ALA A 396 -47.02 24.39 1.29
CA ALA A 396 -45.87 25.27 1.04
C ALA A 396 -45.37 26.05 2.28
N ASP A 397 -46.17 26.09 3.35
CA ASP A 397 -45.85 26.69 4.65
C ASP A 397 -45.08 25.77 5.62
N ASP A 398 -44.86 24.49 5.29
CA ASP A 398 -44.10 23.51 6.10
C ASP A 398 -42.60 23.38 5.70
N LEU A 399 -42.13 24.17 4.74
CA LEU A 399 -40.71 24.17 4.38
C LEU A 399 -39.89 24.87 5.47
N PRO A 400 -38.84 24.23 6.04
CA PRO A 400 -38.05 24.82 7.10
C PRO A 400 -37.44 26.14 6.62
N ARG A 401 -37.77 27.26 7.26
CA ARG A 401 -37.15 28.55 6.93
C ARG A 401 -35.71 28.56 7.42
N LEU A 402 -34.85 29.33 6.78
CA LEU A 402 -33.44 29.42 7.18
C LEU A 402 -33.24 29.85 8.64
N ALA A 403 -34.17 30.65 9.17
CA ALA A 403 -34.16 31.09 10.57
C ALA A 403 -34.48 29.97 11.58
N ASP A 404 -35.14 28.90 11.13
CA ASP A 404 -35.59 27.78 11.97
C ASP A 404 -34.56 26.63 11.95
N VAL A 405 -33.46 26.76 11.20
CA VAL A 405 -32.39 25.74 11.11
C VAL A 405 -31.50 25.79 12.35
N ASP A 406 -31.40 24.65 13.05
CA ASP A 406 -30.41 24.44 14.10
C ASP A 406 -29.04 24.11 13.49
N TRP A 407 -28.18 25.13 13.40
CA TRP A 407 -26.87 25.03 12.74
C TRP A 407 -25.86 24.19 13.51
N ASP A 408 -25.96 24.14 14.84
CA ASP A 408 -25.09 23.30 15.66
C ASP A 408 -25.47 21.82 15.53
N ALA A 409 -26.77 21.50 15.62
CA ALA A 409 -27.26 20.14 15.40
C ALA A 409 -27.01 19.66 13.95
N LEU A 410 -27.10 20.58 12.98
CA LEU A 410 -26.74 20.29 11.59
C LEU A 410 -25.27 19.91 11.45
N ALA A 411 -24.35 20.70 12.04
CA ALA A 411 -22.92 20.42 12.01
C ALA A 411 -22.58 19.08 12.69
N ASP A 412 -23.23 18.76 13.80
CA ASP A 412 -23.02 17.49 14.50
C ASP A 412 -23.57 16.30 13.69
N THR A 413 -24.71 16.48 13.01
CA THR A 413 -25.26 15.48 12.09
C THR A 413 -24.34 15.28 10.88
N LEU A 414 -23.77 16.36 10.32
CA LEU A 414 -22.78 16.28 9.25
C LEU A 414 -21.56 15.49 9.70
N ARG A 415 -21.00 15.78 10.88
CA ARG A 415 -19.88 15.01 11.44
C ARG A 415 -20.23 13.52 11.60
N ALA A 416 -21.43 13.21 12.11
CA ALA A 416 -21.88 11.85 12.33
C ALA A 416 -22.08 11.07 11.01
N GLN A 417 -22.74 11.66 10.01
CA GLN A 417 -23.11 11.01 8.75
C GLN A 417 -21.99 11.01 7.70
N SER A 418 -21.24 12.11 7.60
CA SER A 418 -20.26 12.33 6.53
C SER A 418 -18.80 12.34 7.00
N GLY A 419 -18.54 12.41 8.31
CA GLY A 419 -17.17 12.55 8.82
C GLY A 419 -16.51 13.89 8.48
N LEU A 420 -17.31 14.90 8.09
CA LEU A 420 -16.85 16.28 7.93
C LEU A 420 -16.85 16.97 9.29
N GLU A 421 -15.68 17.38 9.76
CA GLU A 421 -15.54 18.23 10.93
C GLU A 421 -15.76 19.69 10.53
N VAL A 422 -17.01 20.14 10.66
CA VAL A 422 -17.42 21.49 10.25
C VAL A 422 -16.86 22.55 11.19
N SER A 423 -16.12 23.50 10.62
CA SER A 423 -15.57 24.65 11.33
C SER A 423 -16.33 25.95 11.06
N GLN A 424 -16.97 26.08 9.89
CA GLN A 424 -17.83 27.23 9.57
C GLN A 424 -18.98 26.81 8.66
N LEU A 425 -20.16 27.37 8.90
CA LEU A 425 -21.30 27.36 7.98
C LEU A 425 -21.68 28.79 7.64
N ARG A 426 -21.71 29.11 6.35
CA ARG A 426 -22.00 30.45 5.85
C ARG A 426 -22.98 30.40 4.69
N VAL A 427 -23.99 31.25 4.71
CA VAL A 427 -24.98 31.37 3.63
C VAL A 427 -24.69 32.61 2.81
N GLU A 428 -24.52 32.43 1.51
CA GLU A 428 -24.31 33.49 0.52
C GLU A 428 -25.35 33.35 -0.61
N GLY A 429 -26.40 34.18 -0.56
CA GLY A 429 -27.52 34.07 -1.50
C GLY A 429 -28.18 32.68 -1.43
N ALA A 430 -28.10 31.92 -2.52
CA ALA A 430 -28.65 30.57 -2.63
C ALA A 430 -27.62 29.44 -2.34
N THR A 431 -26.43 29.79 -1.84
CA THR A 431 -25.34 28.83 -1.59
C THR A 431 -25.08 28.70 -0.10
N LEU A 432 -25.04 27.46 0.40
CA LEU A 432 -24.44 27.16 1.70
C LEU A 432 -22.97 26.77 1.49
N ILE A 433 -22.07 27.51 2.12
CA ILE A 433 -20.65 27.22 2.20
C ILE A 433 -20.39 26.43 3.48
N VAL A 434 -19.85 25.23 3.34
CA VAL A 434 -19.47 24.31 4.41
C VAL A 434 -17.95 24.24 4.46
N GLU A 435 -17.35 24.91 5.45
CA GLU A 435 -15.90 24.82 5.68
C GLU A 435 -15.61 23.70 6.67
N ALA A 436 -14.87 22.67 6.23
CA ALA A 436 -14.67 21.46 7.02
C ALA A 436 -13.33 20.77 6.77
N GLU A 437 -12.93 19.93 7.72
CA GLU A 437 -11.87 18.93 7.57
C GLU A 437 -12.50 17.54 7.38
N ALA A 438 -12.13 16.82 6.33
CA ALA A 438 -12.65 15.48 6.05
C ALA A 438 -11.81 14.42 6.77
N THR A 439 -12.36 13.73 7.78
CA THR A 439 -11.56 12.89 8.70
C THR A 439 -11.81 11.38 8.61
N ARG A 440 -12.91 10.94 7.98
CA ARG A 440 -13.32 9.52 8.00
C ARG A 440 -13.11 8.78 6.68
N PHE A 441 -13.71 9.25 5.60
CA PHE A 441 -13.71 8.55 4.31
C PHE A 441 -12.48 8.92 3.49
N ARG A 442 -11.81 7.93 2.87
CA ARG A 442 -10.68 8.21 1.97
C ARG A 442 -11.09 9.05 0.75
N ASP A 443 -12.28 8.76 0.20
CA ASP A 443 -12.79 9.45 -0.97
C ASP A 443 -13.72 10.59 -0.52
N ASP A 444 -13.30 11.83 -0.75
CA ASP A 444 -14.04 13.01 -0.27
C ASP A 444 -15.46 13.08 -0.86
N LEU A 445 -15.65 12.66 -2.13
CA LEU A 445 -16.98 12.56 -2.76
C LEU A 445 -17.96 11.70 -1.94
N GLN A 446 -17.49 10.64 -1.29
CA GLN A 446 -18.34 9.83 -0.42
C GLN A 446 -18.84 10.63 0.79
N ALA A 447 -17.97 11.45 1.38
CA ALA A 447 -18.32 12.35 2.48
C ALA A 447 -19.30 13.43 2.01
N GLU A 448 -19.00 14.11 0.91
CA GLU A 448 -19.84 15.16 0.31
C GLU A 448 -21.20 14.62 -0.09
N GLY A 449 -21.26 13.44 -0.71
CA GLY A 449 -22.51 12.76 -1.05
C GLY A 449 -23.39 12.47 0.16
N ARG A 450 -22.79 12.04 1.29
CA ARG A 450 -23.49 11.84 2.56
C ARG A 450 -23.94 13.17 3.17
N ALA A 451 -23.11 14.20 3.09
CA ALA A 451 -23.44 15.54 3.54
C ALA A 451 -24.61 16.14 2.74
N ASN A 452 -24.64 15.97 1.42
CA ASN A 452 -25.71 16.45 0.54
C ASN A 452 -27.09 15.90 0.96
N ARG A 453 -27.17 14.65 1.46
CA ARG A 453 -28.40 14.04 1.99
C ARG A 453 -28.89 14.78 3.22
N VAL A 454 -27.99 14.97 4.19
CA VAL A 454 -28.26 15.68 5.44
C VAL A 454 -28.71 17.11 5.18
N LEU A 455 -27.98 17.84 4.31
CA LEU A 455 -28.28 19.21 3.93
C LEU A 455 -29.60 19.33 3.17
N HIS A 456 -29.87 18.42 2.23
CA HIS A 456 -31.13 18.42 1.47
C HIS A 456 -32.34 18.27 2.38
N ASN A 457 -32.26 17.43 3.40
CA ASN A 457 -33.40 17.15 4.28
C ASN A 457 -33.68 18.27 5.30
N ARG A 458 -32.73 19.19 5.53
CA ARG A 458 -32.82 20.18 6.61
C ARG A 458 -32.84 21.63 6.15
N LEU A 459 -32.42 21.93 4.92
CA LEU A 459 -32.36 23.30 4.42
C LEU A 459 -33.56 23.68 3.53
N PRO A 460 -34.03 24.94 3.57
CA PRO A 460 -35.09 25.44 2.69
C PRO A 460 -34.73 25.30 1.21
N ALA A 461 -35.75 25.26 0.35
CA ALA A 461 -35.60 25.16 -1.11
C ALA A 461 -34.85 26.35 -1.75
N GLU A 462 -34.75 27.48 -1.05
CA GLU A 462 -33.97 28.65 -1.47
C GLU A 462 -32.45 28.39 -1.53
N ILE A 463 -31.95 27.40 -0.78
CA ILE A 463 -30.56 26.94 -0.91
C ILE A 463 -30.49 25.90 -2.03
N THR A 464 -29.89 26.30 -3.16
CA THR A 464 -29.80 25.49 -4.38
C THR A 464 -28.42 24.88 -4.59
N THR A 465 -27.39 25.35 -3.89
CA THR A 465 -26.00 24.90 -4.06
C THR A 465 -25.35 24.66 -2.70
N PHE A 466 -24.60 23.57 -2.61
CA PHE A 466 -23.73 23.27 -1.47
C PHE A 466 -22.27 23.41 -1.93
N ARG A 467 -21.52 24.31 -1.31
CA ARG A 467 -20.09 24.52 -1.59
C ARG A 467 -19.28 23.99 -0.41
N TYR A 468 -18.50 22.94 -0.62
CA TYR A 468 -17.60 22.39 0.38
C TYR A 468 -16.23 23.03 0.23
N ARG A 469 -15.77 23.74 1.26
CA ARG A 469 -14.42 24.28 1.33
C ARG A 469 -13.59 23.39 2.25
N LEU A 470 -12.92 22.42 1.66
CA LEU A 470 -12.15 21.42 2.39
C LEU A 470 -10.77 21.97 2.79
N SER A 471 -10.40 21.68 4.04
CA SER A 471 -9.12 22.07 4.61
C SER A 471 -8.45 20.91 5.34
N SER A 472 -7.13 20.99 5.50
CA SER A 472 -6.35 20.10 6.36
C SER A 472 -5.36 20.94 7.15
N ASN A 473 -5.40 20.84 8.49
CA ASN A 473 -4.49 21.60 9.38
C ASN A 473 -4.40 23.10 9.06
N GLY A 474 -5.54 23.72 8.74
CA GLY A 474 -5.64 25.14 8.40
C GLY A 474 -5.15 25.52 7.00
N LEU A 475 -4.78 24.54 6.17
CA LEU A 475 -4.48 24.73 4.75
C LEU A 475 -5.75 24.54 3.93
N ALA A 476 -6.14 25.55 3.16
CA ALA A 476 -7.27 25.43 2.25
C ALA A 476 -6.86 24.59 1.03
N LEU A 477 -7.57 23.50 0.80
CA LEU A 477 -7.22 22.50 -0.21
C LEU A 477 -8.08 22.64 -1.46
N ARG A 478 -9.40 22.45 -1.33
CA ARG A 478 -10.30 22.38 -2.49
C ARG A 478 -11.65 22.99 -2.15
N GLU A 479 -12.28 23.61 -3.15
CA GLU A 479 -13.67 24.05 -3.10
C GLU A 479 -14.49 23.27 -4.12
N ASP A 480 -15.47 22.53 -3.62
CA ASP A 480 -16.32 21.64 -4.41
C ASP A 480 -17.76 22.17 -4.38
N GLU A 481 -18.30 22.53 -5.54
CA GLU A 481 -19.69 23.00 -5.66
C GLU A 481 -20.59 21.90 -6.18
N HIS A 482 -21.65 21.63 -5.42
CA HIS A 482 -22.65 20.62 -5.70
C HIS A 482 -24.02 21.27 -5.88
N PRO A 483 -24.54 21.30 -7.12
CA PRO A 483 -25.93 21.68 -7.36
C PRO A 483 -26.90 20.70 -6.69
N ARG A 484 -27.79 21.21 -5.83
CA ARG A 484 -28.71 20.40 -5.03
C ARG A 484 -29.68 19.58 -5.87
N GLN A 485 -30.23 20.16 -6.94
CA GLN A 485 -31.27 19.49 -7.74
C GLN A 485 -30.74 18.30 -8.57
N PRO A 486 -29.63 18.44 -9.33
CA PRO A 486 -28.97 17.30 -9.95
C PRO A 486 -28.62 16.19 -8.96
N PHE A 487 -28.10 16.53 -7.78
CA PHE A 487 -27.84 15.56 -6.72
C PHE A 487 -29.09 14.77 -6.32
N VAL A 488 -30.20 15.46 -6.04
CA VAL A 488 -31.45 14.83 -5.58
C VAL A 488 -32.04 13.93 -6.67
N ALA A 489 -31.98 14.35 -7.93
CA ALA A 489 -32.41 13.53 -9.06
C ALA A 489 -31.58 12.25 -9.13
N ALA A 490 -30.25 12.35 -9.05
CA ALA A 490 -29.34 11.22 -9.12
C ALA A 490 -29.43 10.28 -7.91
N ALA A 491 -29.68 10.82 -6.72
CA ALA A 491 -29.84 10.03 -5.51
C ALA A 491 -31.15 9.23 -5.47
N ASN A 492 -32.21 9.75 -6.10
CA ASN A 492 -33.50 9.05 -6.24
C ASN A 492 -33.53 8.10 -7.46
N ASP A 493 -32.78 8.43 -8.53
CA ASP A 493 -32.73 7.64 -9.75
C ASP A 493 -31.35 7.73 -10.43
N ARG A 494 -30.63 6.61 -10.45
CA ARG A 494 -29.26 6.51 -11.01
C ARG A 494 -29.15 6.93 -12.48
N ARG A 495 -30.25 6.99 -13.24
CA ARG A 495 -30.22 7.47 -14.64
C ARG A 495 -29.77 8.92 -14.76
N PHE A 496 -29.91 9.72 -13.69
CA PHE A 496 -29.43 11.10 -13.62
C PHE A 496 -28.01 11.22 -13.03
N GLY A 497 -27.33 10.11 -12.76
CA GLY A 497 -25.97 10.08 -12.18
C GLY A 497 -24.98 10.93 -12.99
N ALA A 498 -24.93 10.68 -14.31
CA ALA A 498 -24.05 11.42 -15.21
C ALA A 498 -24.38 12.93 -15.25
N GLU A 499 -25.64 13.34 -15.15
CA GLU A 499 -26.01 14.76 -15.11
C GLU A 499 -25.48 15.43 -13.83
N TYR A 500 -25.59 14.74 -12.68
CA TYR A 500 -25.02 15.22 -11.44
C TYR A 500 -23.49 15.31 -11.49
N GLU A 501 -22.81 14.27 -12.00
CA GLU A 501 -21.36 14.24 -12.16
C GLU A 501 -20.83 15.44 -12.94
N HIS A 502 -21.41 15.73 -14.10
CA HIS A 502 -21.02 16.87 -14.93
C HIS A 502 -21.40 18.23 -14.33
N SER A 503 -22.26 18.24 -13.31
CA SER A 503 -22.69 19.47 -12.62
C SER A 503 -21.77 19.88 -11.48
N ILE A 504 -20.89 18.97 -11.00
CA ILE A 504 -19.94 19.26 -9.93
C ILE A 504 -18.78 20.09 -10.47
N THR A 505 -18.43 21.17 -9.78
CA THR A 505 -17.24 21.97 -10.11
C THR A 505 -16.28 22.01 -8.93
N ALA A 506 -15.03 21.63 -9.17
CA ALA A 506 -13.97 21.61 -8.17
C ALA A 506 -12.87 22.64 -8.52
N HIS A 507 -12.52 23.51 -7.57
CA HIS A 507 -11.54 24.58 -7.74
C HIS A 507 -10.58 24.70 -6.55
N ALA A 508 -9.46 25.41 -6.77
CA ALA A 508 -8.42 25.56 -5.77
C ALA A 508 -8.89 26.55 -4.70
N ALA A 509 -8.92 26.12 -3.45
CA ALA A 509 -9.28 27.00 -2.35
C ALA A 509 -8.16 28.02 -2.12
N SER A 510 -8.50 29.32 -2.11
CA SER A 510 -7.56 30.38 -1.72
C SER A 510 -7.44 30.45 -0.20
N PRO A 511 -6.31 30.86 0.40
CA PRO A 511 -6.25 31.09 1.85
C PRO A 511 -7.29 32.12 2.29
N HIS A 512 -7.70 32.07 3.55
CA HIS A 512 -8.52 33.15 4.11
C HIS A 512 -7.77 34.47 4.00
N SER A 513 -8.40 35.47 3.39
CA SER A 513 -7.93 36.86 3.39
C SER A 513 -7.68 37.33 4.83
N SER A 514 -6.51 37.90 5.10
CA SER A 514 -6.17 38.46 6.40
C SER A 514 -7.20 39.52 6.83
N ASP A 515 -7.97 39.21 7.87
CA ASP A 515 -8.55 40.13 8.86
C ASP A 515 -9.50 41.28 8.46
N GLU A 516 -9.58 41.73 7.21
CA GLU A 516 -10.53 42.78 6.78
C GLU A 516 -11.80 42.21 6.12
N GLU A 517 -11.66 41.20 5.24
CA GLU A 517 -12.81 40.52 4.62
C GLU A 517 -13.55 39.60 5.59
N THR A 518 -12.85 38.93 6.53
CA THR A 518 -13.49 38.13 7.59
C THR A 518 -14.26 38.99 8.61
N ARG A 519 -13.79 40.22 8.89
CA ARG A 519 -14.51 41.18 9.75
C ARG A 519 -15.69 41.85 9.04
N GLN A 520 -15.68 41.91 7.71
CA GLN A 520 -16.85 42.31 6.92
C GLN A 520 -17.82 41.13 6.68
N ALA A 521 -17.32 39.89 6.58
CA ALA A 521 -18.10 38.66 6.44
C ALA A 521 -18.73 38.17 7.75
N THR A 522 -18.36 38.72 8.92
CA THR A 522 -19.18 38.66 10.13
C THR A 522 -20.55 39.35 9.98
N GLY A 523 -20.83 39.99 8.83
CA GLY A 523 -22.15 40.50 8.46
C GLY A 523 -23.08 39.41 7.93
N ASP A 524 -24.27 39.27 8.56
CA ASP A 524 -25.52 38.58 8.19
C ASP A 524 -25.51 37.12 7.65
N GLY A 525 -24.41 36.61 7.08
CA GLY A 525 -24.34 35.31 6.39
C GLY A 525 -23.72 34.16 7.19
N VAL A 526 -22.83 34.41 8.15
CA VAL A 526 -22.22 33.36 8.98
C VAL A 526 -23.25 32.82 9.97
N LYS A 527 -23.52 31.51 9.91
CA LYS A 527 -24.52 30.84 10.74
C LYS A 527 -23.90 29.99 11.83
N LEU A 528 -22.69 29.47 11.60
CA LEU A 528 -21.88 28.76 12.59
C LEU A 528 -20.41 29.11 12.37
N ALA A 529 -19.68 29.36 13.46
CA ALA A 529 -18.22 29.47 13.44
C ALA A 529 -17.66 28.80 14.70
N ARG A 530 -16.88 27.73 14.50
CA ARG A 530 -16.16 26.99 15.54
C ARG A 530 -14.67 27.16 15.29
N GLU A 531 -13.93 27.63 16.28
CA GLU A 531 -12.48 27.50 16.25
C GLU A 531 -12.12 26.04 16.54
N PRO A 532 -11.20 25.42 15.79
CA PRO A 532 -10.86 24.00 15.95
C PRO A 532 -10.01 23.73 17.21
N PHE A 533 -10.14 24.55 18.26
CA PHE A 533 -9.46 24.34 19.53
C PHE A 533 -9.93 23.04 20.18
N GLY A 534 -8.98 22.23 20.66
CA GLY A 534 -9.32 21.00 21.33
C GLY A 534 -8.11 20.13 21.63
N PHE A 535 -8.28 19.30 22.66
CA PHE A 535 -7.36 18.23 23.01
C PHE A 535 -7.98 16.90 22.58
N SER A 536 -7.25 16.14 21.78
CA SER A 536 -7.61 14.78 21.38
C SER A 536 -6.48 13.85 21.70
N TRP A 537 -6.80 12.64 22.14
CA TRP A 537 -5.81 11.61 22.40
C TRP A 537 -6.38 10.24 22.06
N GLY A 538 -5.51 9.28 21.81
CA GLY A 538 -5.88 7.91 21.50
C GLY A 538 -4.72 6.96 21.73
N PHE A 539 -5.05 5.67 21.87
CA PHE A 539 -4.05 4.61 21.89
C PHE A 539 -4.03 3.89 20.55
N SER A 540 -2.84 3.60 20.04
CA SER A 540 -2.65 2.85 18.81
C SER A 540 -1.62 1.72 19.00
N PRO A 541 -1.88 0.50 18.52
CA PRO A 541 -0.83 -0.50 18.43
C PRO A 541 0.13 -0.12 17.30
N SER A 542 1.43 -0.32 17.50
CA SER A 542 2.43 -0.13 16.47
C SER A 542 3.35 -1.34 16.42
N LEU A 543 3.52 -1.91 15.25
CA LEU A 543 4.47 -3.00 15.02
C LEU A 543 5.58 -2.48 14.11
N LYS A 544 6.80 -2.35 14.65
CA LYS A 544 7.99 -2.14 13.82
C LYS A 544 8.60 -3.49 13.52
N GLN A 545 8.96 -3.71 12.27
CA GLN A 545 9.63 -4.92 11.83
C GLN A 545 10.83 -4.52 11.01
N ASN A 546 11.92 -5.27 11.17
CA ASN A 546 13.01 -5.27 10.22
C ASN A 546 13.31 -6.70 9.84
N PHE A 547 13.41 -6.93 8.54
CA PHE A 547 13.81 -8.22 7.99
C PHE A 547 15.21 -8.07 7.40
N GLY A 548 16.11 -8.90 7.90
CA GLY A 548 17.49 -9.12 7.46
C GLY A 548 18.47 -7.98 7.72
N GLY A 549 18.44 -7.44 8.93
CA GLY A 549 19.73 -7.05 9.50
C GLY A 549 20.64 -8.28 9.65
N PRO A 550 21.94 -8.10 9.90
CA PRO A 550 22.82 -9.17 10.37
C PRO A 550 22.26 -9.90 11.60
N ASP A 551 21.36 -9.21 12.31
CA ASP A 551 20.63 -9.72 13.46
C ASP A 551 19.41 -10.60 13.14
N GLY A 552 19.11 -10.82 11.86
CA GLY A 552 17.97 -11.63 11.40
C GLY A 552 16.65 -10.85 11.36
N TYR A 553 15.55 -11.49 11.78
CA TYR A 553 14.24 -10.86 11.89
C TYR A 553 14.10 -10.18 13.25
N LEU A 554 13.92 -8.86 13.22
CA LEU A 554 13.68 -8.05 14.41
C LEU A 554 12.25 -7.51 14.39
N TYR A 555 11.59 -7.53 15.55
CA TYR A 555 10.27 -6.94 15.72
C TYR A 555 10.18 -6.17 17.03
N GLN A 556 9.32 -5.16 17.02
CA GLN A 556 8.99 -4.34 18.17
C GLN A 556 7.48 -4.07 18.17
N LEU A 557 6.76 -4.74 19.08
CA LEU A 557 5.36 -4.49 19.33
C LEU A 557 5.19 -3.43 20.41
N ASN A 558 4.51 -2.35 20.06
CA ASN A 558 4.36 -1.15 20.86
C ASN A 558 2.88 -0.84 21.11
N LEU A 559 2.61 -0.20 22.24
CA LEU A 559 1.40 0.57 22.50
C LEU A 559 1.77 2.06 22.51
N GLN A 560 1.21 2.84 21.61
CA GLN A 560 1.46 4.28 21.52
C GLN A 560 0.29 5.06 22.10
N LEU A 561 0.58 6.11 22.87
CA LEU A 561 -0.35 7.16 23.24
C LEU A 561 -0.09 8.35 22.32
N ASP A 562 -1.01 8.59 21.39
CA ASP A 562 -1.04 9.78 20.55
C ASP A 562 -1.84 10.88 21.25
N ALA A 563 -1.27 12.07 21.37
CA ALA A 563 -1.94 13.24 21.91
C ALA A 563 -1.74 14.44 20.97
N LEU A 564 -2.82 15.17 20.71
CA LEU A 564 -2.83 16.35 19.86
C LEU A 564 -3.60 17.47 20.55
N TRP A 565 -3.01 18.65 20.60
CA TRP A 565 -3.62 19.85 21.14
C TRP A 565 -3.57 20.97 20.11
N ARG A 566 -4.72 21.36 19.57
CA ARG A 566 -4.81 22.49 18.62
C ARG A 566 -4.81 23.81 19.38
N THR A 567 -3.90 24.71 19.02
CA THR A 567 -3.86 26.08 19.56
C THR A 567 -4.77 27.02 18.77
N ASP A 568 -4.80 26.85 17.45
CA ASP A 568 -5.63 27.58 16.49
C ASP A 568 -5.79 26.76 15.20
N ARG A 569 -6.44 27.30 14.16
CA ARG A 569 -6.62 26.62 12.86
C ARG A 569 -5.32 26.16 12.21
N ASN A 570 -4.25 26.93 12.40
CA ASN A 570 -2.96 26.74 11.76
C ASN A 570 -1.88 26.25 12.72
N GLY A 571 -2.18 26.03 14.00
CA GLY A 571 -1.18 25.71 15.03
C GLY A 571 -1.61 24.56 15.94
N TRP A 572 -0.71 23.60 16.18
CA TRP A 572 -0.97 22.48 17.08
C TRP A 572 0.29 21.85 17.68
N PHE A 573 0.16 21.35 18.91
CA PHE A 573 1.11 20.44 19.53
C PHE A 573 0.74 19.00 19.22
N THR A 574 1.75 18.15 19.04
CA THR A 574 1.59 16.69 18.98
C THR A 574 2.61 16.03 19.89
N GLY A 575 2.15 15.04 20.67
CA GLY A 575 2.98 14.21 21.52
C GLY A 575 2.70 12.74 21.25
N VAL A 576 3.75 11.92 21.24
CA VAL A 576 3.67 10.46 21.21
C VAL A 576 4.56 9.89 22.29
N ALA A 577 3.94 9.17 23.22
CA ALA A 577 4.62 8.29 24.15
C ALA A 577 4.46 6.85 23.69
N THR A 578 5.55 6.10 23.65
CA THR A 578 5.56 4.70 23.21
C THR A 578 5.91 3.81 24.38
N TYR A 579 5.04 2.84 24.67
CA TYR A 579 5.30 1.76 25.60
C TYR A 579 5.58 0.45 24.87
N GLN A 580 6.73 -0.15 25.17
CA GLN A 580 7.19 -1.41 24.62
C GLN A 580 6.41 -2.58 25.25
N LEU A 581 5.74 -3.38 24.42
CA LEU A 581 5.00 -4.56 24.91
C LEU A 581 5.82 -5.84 24.75
N ALA A 582 6.47 -6.02 23.60
CA ALA A 582 7.28 -7.19 23.29
C ALA A 582 8.22 -6.93 22.11
N ASP A 583 9.47 -7.36 22.21
CA ASP A 583 10.47 -7.25 21.16
C ASP A 583 11.44 -8.44 21.22
N ASN A 584 12.35 -8.50 20.24
CA ASN A 584 13.51 -9.37 20.24
C ASN A 584 14.80 -8.59 19.92
N PHE A 585 14.85 -7.29 20.25
CA PHE A 585 16.00 -6.41 19.98
C PHE A 585 17.18 -6.66 20.92
N ASP A 586 17.01 -7.46 21.98
CA ASP A 586 18.15 -8.02 22.74
C ASP A 586 19.12 -8.80 21.85
N SER A 587 18.63 -9.38 20.74
CA SER A 587 19.45 -10.08 19.73
C SER A 587 20.17 -9.14 18.76
N TYR A 588 20.01 -7.82 18.89
CA TYR A 588 20.71 -6.82 18.10
C TYR A 588 22.09 -6.56 18.71
N GLU A 589 23.11 -7.17 18.13
CA GLU A 589 24.52 -7.07 18.57
C GLU A 589 25.42 -6.46 17.48
N TYR A 590 24.97 -6.45 16.23
CA TYR A 590 25.76 -5.93 15.14
C TYR A 590 25.71 -4.40 15.05
N ILE A 591 26.89 -3.78 15.11
CA ILE A 591 27.12 -2.38 14.80
C ILE A 591 28.04 -2.37 13.58
N ALA A 592 27.54 -1.90 12.43
CA ALA A 592 28.36 -1.79 11.23
C ALA A 592 29.55 -0.85 11.46
N ASP A 593 30.71 -1.15 10.90
CA ASP A 593 31.77 -0.16 10.79
C ASP A 593 31.32 0.93 9.80
N SER A 594 31.55 2.20 10.14
CA SER A 594 31.26 3.35 9.29
C SER A 594 32.10 4.52 9.80
N GLU A 595 32.68 5.27 8.86
CA GLU A 595 33.43 6.50 9.11
C GLU A 595 32.51 7.72 9.24
N LEU A 596 31.23 7.57 8.87
CA LEU A 596 30.23 8.61 9.01
C LEU A 596 29.80 8.81 10.48
N PRO A 597 29.31 10.02 10.83
CA PRO A 597 28.62 10.22 12.08
C PRO A 597 27.47 9.22 12.25
N ARG A 598 27.39 8.61 13.44
CA ARG A 598 26.40 7.58 13.75
C ARG A 598 25.02 8.19 13.97
N VAL A 599 24.18 8.19 12.94
CA VAL A 599 22.88 8.88 12.90
C VAL A 599 21.67 7.95 12.94
N ARG A 600 21.83 6.69 12.56
CA ARG A 600 20.83 5.59 12.60
C ARG A 600 21.39 4.34 13.27
N THR A 601 22.70 4.13 13.23
CA THR A 601 23.39 3.00 13.88
C THR A 601 22.95 2.75 15.33
N TYR A 602 22.73 3.79 16.13
CA TYR A 602 22.37 3.66 17.54
C TYR A 602 20.90 3.30 17.84
N ILE A 603 20.10 2.94 16.83
CA ILE A 603 18.68 2.59 17.05
C ILE A 603 18.48 1.51 18.12
N GLY A 604 19.39 0.53 18.20
CA GLY A 604 19.36 -0.51 19.23
C GLY A 604 19.52 0.02 20.65
N GLU A 605 20.39 1.01 20.87
CA GLU A 605 20.61 1.64 22.19
C GLU A 605 19.36 2.38 22.66
N TYR A 606 18.70 3.14 21.77
CA TYR A 606 17.45 3.82 22.11
C TYR A 606 16.35 2.82 22.52
N ILE A 607 16.26 1.69 21.83
CA ILE A 607 15.24 0.67 22.11
C ILE A 607 15.52 -0.03 23.45
N LYS A 608 16.78 -0.37 23.74
CA LYS A 608 17.16 -1.10 24.98
C LYS A 608 17.09 -0.24 26.24
N GLU A 609 17.33 1.06 26.14
CA GLU A 609 17.45 1.95 27.31
C GLU A 609 16.12 2.19 28.03
N THR A 610 14.98 2.14 27.32
CA THR A 610 13.67 2.38 27.94
C THR A 610 12.51 1.66 27.27
N ASP A 611 11.66 1.05 28.10
CA ASP A 611 10.36 0.52 27.68
C ASP A 611 9.32 1.64 27.47
N LEU A 612 9.51 2.81 28.07
CA LEU A 612 8.59 3.95 27.97
C LEU A 612 9.35 5.20 27.54
N GLY A 613 9.21 5.58 26.28
CA GLY A 613 9.93 6.72 25.68
C GLY A 613 9.01 7.79 25.10
N ILE A 614 9.46 9.04 25.09
CA ILE A 614 8.82 10.12 24.32
C ILE A 614 9.37 10.04 22.90
N THR A 615 8.58 9.49 21.98
CA THR A 615 8.98 9.33 20.58
C THR A 615 8.93 10.66 19.82
N SER A 616 7.90 11.47 20.05
CA SER A 616 7.80 12.82 19.47
C SER A 616 7.08 13.75 20.44
N LEU A 617 7.49 15.02 20.47
CA LEU A 617 6.78 16.11 21.13
C LEU A 617 7.12 17.40 20.40
N GLN A 618 6.26 17.82 19.47
CA GLN A 618 6.53 18.96 18.59
C GLN A 618 5.35 19.92 18.50
N TYR A 619 5.66 21.20 18.34
CA TYR A 619 4.72 22.20 17.87
C TYR A 619 4.84 22.35 16.36
N ASN A 620 3.72 22.53 15.67
CA ASN A 620 3.64 22.75 14.24
C ASN A 620 2.81 23.99 13.96
N ARG A 621 3.19 24.74 12.94
CA ARG A 621 2.42 25.86 12.42
C ARG A 621 2.43 25.88 10.90
N THR A 622 1.26 25.98 10.29
CA THR A 622 1.07 26.07 8.84
C THR A 622 0.80 27.49 8.40
N HIS A 623 1.07 27.75 7.13
CA HIS A 623 0.68 28.99 6.46
C HIS A 623 0.45 28.71 4.97
N GLN A 624 -0.42 29.50 4.35
CA GLN A 624 -0.70 29.41 2.93
C GLN A 624 -0.58 30.81 2.32
N PHE A 625 0.43 31.02 1.46
CA PHE A 625 0.73 32.33 0.86
C PHE A 625 -0.18 32.66 -0.33
N GLY A 626 -0.83 31.65 -0.89
CA GLY A 626 -1.74 31.77 -2.02
C GLY A 626 -2.37 30.41 -2.35
N ARG A 627 -3.08 30.34 -3.47
CA ARG A 627 -3.81 29.11 -3.86
C ARG A 627 -2.93 27.87 -4.09
N ASP A 628 -1.62 28.06 -4.32
CA ASP A 628 -0.69 26.98 -4.70
C ASP A 628 0.56 26.90 -3.81
N TRP A 629 0.76 27.84 -2.87
CA TRP A 629 1.96 27.93 -2.04
C TRP A 629 1.64 27.67 -0.57
N TYR A 630 2.21 26.58 -0.05
CA TYR A 630 2.02 26.09 1.30
C TYR A 630 3.32 26.14 2.07
N ALA A 631 3.27 26.45 3.35
CA ALA A 631 4.42 26.44 4.23
C ALA A 631 4.07 25.84 5.59
N GLN A 632 5.08 25.26 6.24
CA GLN A 632 5.01 24.91 7.65
C GLN A 632 6.32 25.20 8.35
N ALA A 633 6.24 25.44 9.65
CA ALA A 633 7.36 25.45 10.57
C ALA A 633 7.05 24.53 11.76
N TYR A 634 8.04 23.82 12.26
CA TYR A 634 7.90 22.89 13.38
C TYR A 634 9.12 22.88 14.27
N GLY A 635 8.94 22.49 15.52
CA GLY A 635 10.02 22.39 16.48
C GLY A 635 9.70 21.61 17.74
N GLY A 636 10.72 21.03 18.35
CA GLY A 636 10.62 20.20 19.55
C GLY A 636 11.39 18.88 19.39
N ILE A 637 10.86 17.82 19.97
CA ILE A 637 11.31 16.45 19.74
C ILE A 637 10.61 15.95 18.48
N LEU A 638 11.37 15.81 17.38
CA LEU A 638 10.82 15.50 16.06
C LEU A 638 10.70 13.99 15.84
N GLU A 639 11.67 13.23 16.35
CA GLU A 639 11.67 11.76 16.32
C GLU A 639 12.40 11.20 17.54
N MET A 640 12.44 9.86 17.66
CA MET A 640 13.11 9.14 18.74
C MET A 640 14.56 9.61 18.93
N MET A 641 15.28 9.80 17.83
CA MET A 641 16.73 10.09 17.87
C MET A 641 17.06 11.58 17.79
N TYR A 642 16.13 12.46 17.37
CA TYR A 642 16.43 13.86 17.10
C TYR A 642 15.38 14.84 17.63
N ALA A 643 15.89 15.93 18.20
CA ALA A 643 15.13 17.13 18.50
C ALA A 643 15.69 18.29 17.67
N GLY A 644 14.86 19.29 17.37
CA GLY A 644 15.30 20.43 16.57
C GLY A 644 14.16 21.31 16.10
N VAL A 645 14.46 22.10 15.08
CA VAL A 645 13.51 22.98 14.40
C VAL A 645 13.66 22.83 12.90
N GLY A 646 12.56 23.00 12.16
CA GLY A 646 12.58 22.96 10.71
C GLY A 646 11.44 23.73 10.08
N ALA A 647 11.55 23.91 8.77
CA ALA A 647 10.54 24.52 7.95
C ALA A 647 10.47 23.83 6.59
N GLU A 648 9.29 23.86 5.99
CA GLU A 648 9.02 23.34 4.65
C GLU A 648 8.19 24.35 3.85
N LEU A 649 8.47 24.42 2.56
CA LEU A 649 7.73 25.17 1.56
C LEU A 649 7.33 24.20 0.43
N LEU A 650 6.09 24.26 -0.01
CA LEU A 650 5.57 23.44 -1.09
C LEU A 650 4.82 24.30 -2.11
N TYR A 651 5.21 24.19 -3.36
CA TYR A 651 4.46 24.66 -4.52
C TYR A 651 3.67 23.49 -5.13
N ARG A 652 2.35 23.56 -5.04
CA ARG A 652 1.43 22.51 -5.55
C ARG A 652 0.20 23.14 -6.21
N PRO A 653 0.29 23.47 -7.52
CA PRO A 653 -0.85 23.92 -8.29
C PRO A 653 -1.95 22.88 -8.36
N MET A 654 -3.20 23.32 -8.37
CA MET A 654 -4.32 22.42 -8.65
C MET A 654 -4.26 21.93 -10.09
N ASN A 655 -4.67 20.68 -10.34
CA ASN A 655 -4.65 20.03 -11.65
C ASN A 655 -3.24 19.93 -12.28
N SER A 656 -2.20 20.05 -11.47
CA SER A 656 -0.83 19.77 -11.89
C SER A 656 -0.42 18.39 -11.40
N SER A 657 0.19 17.60 -12.28
CA SER A 657 0.88 16.37 -11.90
C SER A 657 2.23 16.61 -11.22
N LEU A 658 2.73 17.85 -11.22
CA LEU A 658 4.00 18.24 -10.63
C LEU A 658 3.79 19.09 -9.37
N ALA A 659 4.50 18.75 -8.29
CA ALA A 659 4.67 19.60 -7.11
C ALA A 659 6.16 19.71 -6.75
N LEU A 660 6.56 20.84 -6.17
CA LEU A 660 7.94 21.13 -5.78
C LEU A 660 8.01 21.50 -4.30
N GLY A 661 8.76 20.75 -3.52
CA GLY A 661 8.99 20.97 -2.10
C GLY A 661 10.42 21.42 -1.81
N LEU A 662 10.59 22.18 -0.73
CA LEU A 662 11.88 22.52 -0.15
C LEU A 662 11.75 22.41 1.37
N ASP A 663 12.67 21.70 2.01
CA ASP A 663 12.74 21.63 3.47
C ASP A 663 14.14 21.97 4.01
N ILE A 664 14.18 22.48 5.24
CA ILE A 664 15.41 22.73 5.98
C ILE A 664 15.19 22.48 7.46
N ASN A 665 16.15 21.82 8.10
CA ASN A 665 16.06 21.39 9.48
C ASN A 665 17.41 21.60 10.18
N ARG A 666 17.39 22.11 11.40
CA ARG A 666 18.54 22.09 12.32
C ARG A 666 18.19 21.16 13.48
N VAL A 667 18.90 20.05 13.57
CA VAL A 667 18.62 18.99 14.54
C VAL A 667 19.84 18.62 15.37
N ARG A 668 19.57 18.10 16.57
CA ARG A 668 20.56 17.61 17.53
C ARG A 668 20.11 16.23 18.01
N GLN A 669 21.07 15.32 18.16
CA GLN A 669 20.77 13.97 18.64
C GLN A 669 20.26 14.01 20.09
N ARG A 670 19.36 13.10 20.42
CA ARG A 670 18.77 12.94 21.76
C ARG A 670 19.54 11.93 22.59
N GLU A 671 19.45 12.02 23.91
CA GLU A 671 19.96 10.96 24.79
C GLU A 671 19.14 9.66 24.64
N PHE A 672 19.76 8.52 24.96
CA PHE A 672 19.17 7.20 24.71
C PHE A 672 17.93 6.91 25.55
N ASP A 673 17.77 7.59 26.69
CA ASP A 673 16.62 7.48 27.60
C ASP A 673 15.29 7.96 26.98
N GLN A 674 15.34 8.53 25.77
CA GLN A 674 14.20 9.07 25.03
C GLN A 674 13.39 10.12 25.84
N GLN A 675 14.04 10.84 26.75
CA GLN A 675 13.45 11.98 27.46
C GLN A 675 13.79 13.29 26.74
N PHE A 676 14.18 14.33 27.47
CA PHE A 676 14.47 15.66 26.93
C PHE A 676 15.98 15.94 26.75
N GLY A 677 16.84 15.00 27.15
CA GLY A 677 18.30 15.12 27.05
C GLY A 677 18.80 15.16 25.59
N LEU A 678 19.92 15.84 25.37
CA LEU A 678 20.52 16.05 24.04
C LEU A 678 22.01 15.73 24.04
N ARG A 679 22.45 14.96 23.03
CA ARG A 679 23.85 14.62 22.76
C ARG A 679 24.55 15.71 21.97
N ASP A 680 25.87 15.67 21.86
CA ASP A 680 26.66 16.76 21.24
C ASP A 680 26.54 16.87 19.71
N TYR A 681 26.20 15.78 19.02
CA TYR A 681 26.08 15.79 17.57
C TYR A 681 24.88 16.64 17.11
N SER A 682 25.13 17.60 16.22
CA SER A 682 24.11 18.43 15.59
C SER A 682 24.42 18.67 14.12
N VAL A 683 23.36 18.69 13.31
CA VAL A 683 23.47 18.78 11.85
C VAL A 683 22.37 19.67 11.29
N THR A 684 22.67 20.33 10.16
CA THR A 684 21.66 21.00 9.34
C THR A 684 21.44 20.14 8.10
N THR A 685 20.20 19.71 7.88
CA THR A 685 19.76 18.87 6.75
C THR A 685 18.65 19.59 5.98
N GLY A 686 18.49 19.29 4.69
CA GLY A 686 17.43 19.89 3.88
C GLY A 686 17.50 19.41 2.43
N HIS A 687 16.35 19.37 1.78
CA HIS A 687 16.17 18.78 0.46
C HIS A 687 15.25 19.63 -0.40
N ALA A 688 15.57 19.70 -1.69
CA ALA A 688 14.60 20.07 -2.71
C ALA A 688 14.00 18.78 -3.30
N THR A 689 12.68 18.70 -3.37
CA THR A 689 11.95 17.51 -3.82
C THR A 689 11.01 17.85 -4.96
N ALA A 690 11.10 17.12 -6.06
CA ALA A 690 10.09 17.11 -7.10
C ALA A 690 9.19 15.88 -6.93
N TYR A 691 7.88 16.10 -6.94
CA TYR A 691 6.86 15.07 -6.90
C TYR A 691 6.13 15.08 -8.24
N TRP A 692 6.17 13.97 -8.94
CA TRP A 692 5.56 13.84 -10.27
C TRP A 692 4.62 12.64 -10.31
N GLN A 693 3.33 12.92 -10.46
CA GLN A 693 2.30 11.94 -10.76
C GLN A 693 2.35 11.62 -12.25
N SER A 694 2.79 10.42 -12.61
CA SER A 694 3.06 10.08 -14.01
C SER A 694 1.80 10.01 -14.90
N GLY A 695 0.62 9.88 -14.29
CA GLY A 695 -0.64 9.56 -14.99
C GLY A 695 -0.71 8.12 -15.53
N TRP A 696 0.36 7.34 -15.35
CA TRP A 696 0.44 5.96 -15.79
C TRP A 696 0.32 5.04 -14.57
N HIS A 697 -0.77 4.27 -14.52
CA HIS A 697 -1.05 3.27 -13.49
C HIS A 697 -0.90 3.76 -12.04
N ASP A 698 -1.24 5.03 -11.77
CA ASP A 698 -1.15 5.65 -10.44
C ASP A 698 0.26 5.62 -9.83
N VAL A 699 1.29 5.83 -10.66
CA VAL A 699 2.69 5.90 -10.22
C VAL A 699 3.10 7.32 -9.86
N LEU A 700 3.60 7.47 -8.63
CA LEU A 700 4.23 8.68 -8.09
C LEU A 700 5.75 8.53 -8.10
N VAL A 701 6.41 9.51 -8.70
CA VAL A 701 7.87 9.67 -8.71
C VAL A 701 8.24 10.80 -7.76
N LYS A 702 9.11 10.52 -6.78
CA LYS A 702 9.69 11.52 -5.88
C LYS A 702 11.20 11.55 -6.09
N GLY A 703 11.68 12.63 -6.69
CA GLY A 703 13.11 12.89 -6.84
C GLY A 703 13.54 13.97 -5.86
N SER A 704 14.52 13.71 -4.99
CA SER A 704 14.98 14.73 -4.05
C SER A 704 16.47 14.80 -3.91
N VAL A 705 17.00 16.02 -3.79
CA VAL A 705 18.43 16.33 -3.72
C VAL A 705 18.69 17.21 -2.51
N GLY A 706 19.75 16.92 -1.75
CA GLY A 706 19.97 17.65 -0.50
C GLY A 706 21.06 17.08 0.38
N ARG A 707 21.10 17.60 1.61
CA ARG A 707 22.03 17.15 2.66
C ARG A 707 21.29 16.27 3.67
N TYR A 708 21.87 15.13 3.99
CA TYR A 708 21.34 14.10 4.88
C TYR A 708 21.87 14.25 6.32
N LEU A 709 21.43 13.37 7.23
CA LEU A 709 21.72 13.48 8.66
C LEU A 709 23.20 13.27 9.01
N ALA A 710 23.92 12.41 8.27
CA ALA A 710 25.36 12.22 8.47
C ALA A 710 26.21 13.37 7.89
N GLY A 711 25.56 14.34 7.21
CA GLY A 711 26.20 15.53 6.64
C GLY A 711 26.57 15.40 5.17
N ASP A 712 26.45 14.19 4.63
CA ASP A 712 26.59 13.82 3.23
C ASP A 712 25.53 14.48 2.34
N VAL A 713 25.89 14.73 1.08
CA VAL A 713 25.04 15.37 0.07
C VAL A 713 24.77 14.38 -1.04
N GLY A 714 23.50 14.24 -1.42
CA GLY A 714 23.10 13.23 -2.38
C GLY A 714 21.73 13.44 -2.99
N ALA A 715 21.26 12.39 -3.65
CA ALA A 715 19.96 12.31 -4.29
C ALA A 715 19.23 11.01 -3.89
N THR A 716 17.93 11.11 -3.62
CA THR A 716 17.03 9.97 -3.46
C THR A 716 16.01 9.97 -4.59
N LEU A 717 15.81 8.81 -5.19
CA LEU A 717 14.68 8.51 -6.06
C LEU A 717 13.75 7.52 -5.34
N ASP A 718 12.49 7.89 -5.17
CA ASP A 718 11.43 7.05 -4.61
C ASP A 718 10.31 6.91 -5.66
N LEU A 719 9.96 5.68 -5.99
CA LEU A 719 8.93 5.31 -6.94
C LEU A 719 7.86 4.51 -6.20
N SER A 720 6.60 4.92 -6.29
CA SER A 720 5.49 4.19 -5.68
C SER A 720 4.30 4.07 -6.61
N ARG A 721 3.64 2.91 -6.57
CA ARG A 721 2.38 2.64 -7.25
C ARG A 721 1.27 2.55 -6.23
N SER A 722 0.17 3.27 -6.43
CA SER A 722 -1.06 3.13 -5.63
C SER A 722 -2.10 2.28 -6.37
N PHE A 723 -2.82 1.44 -5.63
CA PHE A 723 -3.96 0.67 -6.13
C PHE A 723 -5.28 1.36 -5.78
N SER A 724 -6.38 0.98 -6.45
CA SER A 724 -7.71 1.59 -6.24
C SER A 724 -8.25 1.41 -4.82
N ASN A 725 -7.82 0.35 -4.12
CA ASN A 725 -8.15 0.12 -2.72
C ASN A 725 -7.27 0.94 -1.74
N GLY A 726 -6.36 1.78 -2.24
CA GLY A 726 -5.50 2.66 -1.47
C GLY A 726 -4.21 2.01 -0.98
N VAL A 727 -3.98 0.71 -1.21
CA VAL A 727 -2.68 0.10 -0.95
C VAL A 727 -1.66 0.69 -1.90
N SER A 728 -0.46 0.98 -1.39
CA SER A 728 0.66 1.43 -2.23
C SER A 728 1.90 0.58 -1.98
N VAL A 729 2.65 0.34 -3.05
CA VAL A 729 3.92 -0.39 -3.03
C VAL A 729 4.97 0.51 -3.65
N GLY A 730 6.10 0.69 -2.97
CA GLY A 730 7.16 1.56 -3.44
C GLY A 730 8.56 1.03 -3.19
N ALA A 731 9.51 1.66 -3.84
CA ALA A 731 10.94 1.38 -3.76
C ALA A 731 11.69 2.70 -3.76
N TRP A 732 12.79 2.77 -3.01
CA TRP A 732 13.67 3.93 -3.06
C TRP A 732 15.15 3.52 -3.18
N ALA A 733 15.93 4.44 -3.72
CA ALA A 733 17.39 4.37 -3.72
C ALA A 733 17.97 5.77 -3.48
N THR A 734 19.02 5.85 -2.67
CA THR A 734 19.69 7.09 -2.27
C THR A 734 21.19 6.97 -2.49
N LEU A 735 21.73 7.80 -3.38
CA LEU A 735 23.17 7.90 -3.66
C LEU A 735 23.71 9.22 -3.12
N THR A 736 24.81 9.20 -2.38
CA THR A 736 25.44 10.40 -1.83
C THR A 736 26.94 10.44 -2.10
N ASP A 737 27.58 11.55 -1.73
CA ASP A 737 29.03 11.75 -1.82
C ASP A 737 29.83 11.00 -0.75
N ALA A 738 29.18 10.23 0.14
CA ALA A 738 29.86 9.45 1.17
C ALA A 738 30.59 8.20 0.61
N GLY A 739 30.24 7.71 -0.59
CA GLY A 739 30.98 6.61 -1.24
C GLY A 739 31.11 5.37 -0.37
N ASP A 740 32.33 4.98 -0.03
CA ASP A 740 32.64 3.78 0.78
C ASP A 740 32.45 4.03 2.30
N ASP A 741 32.26 5.29 2.73
CA ASP A 741 32.10 5.66 4.15
C ASP A 741 30.77 5.15 4.77
N TYR A 742 29.85 4.66 3.92
CA TYR A 742 28.55 4.09 4.30
C TYR A 742 28.65 2.86 5.21
N GLY A 743 29.81 2.19 5.27
CA GLY A 743 30.01 0.95 6.00
C GLY A 743 29.86 -0.28 5.09
N GLU A 744 28.71 -0.96 5.16
CA GLU A 744 28.36 -2.03 4.21
C GLU A 744 27.71 -1.38 2.98
N GLY A 745 28.21 -1.50 1.75
CA GLY A 745 27.56 -0.98 0.53
C GLY A 745 27.77 0.52 0.23
N SER A 746 27.55 0.97 -1.01
CA SER A 746 27.78 2.38 -1.42
C SER A 746 26.54 3.30 -1.49
N PHE A 747 25.33 2.77 -1.28
CA PHE A 747 24.08 3.54 -1.35
C PHE A 747 22.96 2.94 -0.47
N ASP A 748 21.98 3.75 -0.07
CA ASP A 748 20.81 3.31 0.71
C ASP A 748 19.65 2.91 -0.21
N LYS A 749 18.92 1.83 0.12
CA LYS A 749 17.83 1.29 -0.69
C LYS A 749 16.81 0.52 0.12
N GLY A 750 15.58 0.46 -0.38
CA GLY A 750 14.55 -0.37 0.23
C GLY A 750 13.26 -0.50 -0.57
N LEU A 751 12.43 -1.44 -0.15
CA LEU A 751 11.06 -1.63 -0.59
C LEU A 751 10.09 -1.31 0.55
N TYR A 752 8.90 -0.81 0.24
CA TYR A 752 7.87 -0.59 1.24
C TYR A 752 6.47 -0.85 0.71
N VAL A 753 5.56 -1.17 1.62
CA VAL A 753 4.12 -1.23 1.36
C VAL A 753 3.41 -0.38 2.40
N SER A 754 2.45 0.42 1.96
CA SER A 754 1.51 1.13 2.82
C SER A 754 0.10 0.64 2.54
N ILE A 755 -0.57 0.16 3.57
CA ILE A 755 -1.89 -0.44 3.56
C ILE A 755 -2.85 0.47 4.35
N PRO A 756 -3.95 0.95 3.75
CA PRO A 756 -4.97 1.71 4.47
C PRO A 756 -5.55 0.89 5.63
N LEU A 757 -5.77 1.54 6.77
CA LEU A 757 -6.46 0.90 7.90
C LEU A 757 -7.90 0.52 7.55
N ASP A 758 -8.50 1.23 6.59
CA ASP A 758 -9.75 0.84 5.94
C ASP A 758 -9.71 -0.64 5.54
N ALA A 759 -8.61 -1.16 5.00
CA ALA A 759 -8.60 -2.52 4.50
C ALA A 759 -8.75 -3.60 5.59
N PHE A 760 -8.64 -3.24 6.87
CA PHE A 760 -8.74 -4.15 8.02
C PHE A 760 -9.99 -3.94 8.88
N PHE A 761 -10.56 -2.73 8.89
CA PHE A 761 -11.65 -2.37 9.79
C PHE A 761 -12.98 -2.19 9.06
N THR A 762 -14.07 -2.50 9.77
CA THR A 762 -15.44 -2.29 9.29
C THR A 762 -15.81 -0.81 9.23
N THR A 763 -15.09 0.04 9.97
CA THR A 763 -15.24 1.49 9.88
C THR A 763 -14.22 2.09 8.91
N SER A 764 -14.66 3.09 8.16
CA SER A 764 -13.78 3.85 7.27
C SER A 764 -12.80 4.71 8.05
N SER A 765 -11.56 4.78 7.55
CA SER A 765 -10.49 5.59 8.12
C SER A 765 -9.61 6.15 6.99
N LYS A 766 -9.10 7.37 7.18
CA LYS A 766 -8.07 7.97 6.32
C LYS A 766 -6.64 7.51 6.67
N GLY A 767 -6.46 6.77 7.76
CA GLY A 767 -5.16 6.29 8.23
C GLY A 767 -4.62 5.09 7.45
N SER A 768 -3.31 4.88 7.52
CA SER A 768 -2.59 3.76 6.90
C SER A 768 -1.53 3.20 7.85
N THR A 769 -1.16 1.95 7.64
CA THR A 769 -0.01 1.27 8.27
C THR A 769 0.89 0.74 7.18
N GLY A 770 2.16 0.47 7.48
CA GLY A 770 3.08 -0.04 6.45
C GLY A 770 4.27 -0.78 7.02
N PHE A 771 4.98 -1.45 6.13
CA PHE A 771 6.22 -2.16 6.41
C PHE A 771 7.24 -1.83 5.34
N ALA A 772 8.50 -1.76 5.74
CA ALA A 772 9.61 -1.48 4.85
C ALA A 772 10.69 -2.55 5.03
N TRP A 773 11.28 -2.97 3.92
CA TRP A 773 12.43 -3.85 3.85
C TRP A 773 13.63 -3.02 3.43
N ALA A 774 14.41 -2.59 4.43
CA ALA A 774 15.61 -1.81 4.27
C ALA A 774 16.55 -2.07 5.45
N PRO A 775 17.87 -1.87 5.29
CA PRO A 775 18.81 -1.95 6.41
C PRO A 775 18.44 -0.95 7.53
N LEU A 776 18.37 -1.41 8.77
CA LEU A 776 18.03 -0.57 9.94
C LEU A 776 19.07 0.49 10.29
N THR A 777 20.33 0.29 9.88
CA THR A 777 21.50 0.87 10.55
C THR A 777 22.33 1.80 9.68
N ARG A 778 21.93 2.01 8.42
CA ARG A 778 22.72 2.83 7.49
C ARG A 778 22.67 4.29 7.88
N ASP A 779 23.85 4.88 8.01
CA ASP A 779 24.03 6.28 8.37
C ASP A 779 24.01 7.21 7.14
N GLY A 780 24.62 6.78 6.03
CA GLY A 780 24.65 7.53 4.77
C GLY A 780 23.26 7.58 4.10
N GLY A 781 22.93 8.72 3.50
CA GLY A 781 21.62 8.91 2.86
C GLY A 781 20.43 8.93 3.84
N ALA A 782 20.67 8.94 5.15
CA ALA A 782 19.61 8.92 6.16
C ALA A 782 18.90 10.28 6.26
N ARG A 783 17.57 10.28 6.06
CA ARG A 783 16.73 11.48 6.21
C ARG A 783 16.15 11.58 7.61
N LEU A 784 15.89 12.81 8.06
CA LEU A 784 15.07 13.09 9.24
C LEU A 784 13.64 12.57 9.00
N ASN A 785 13.11 11.74 9.90
CA ASN A 785 11.71 11.33 9.82
C ASN A 785 10.83 12.46 10.34
N ARG A 786 10.03 13.06 9.46
CA ARG A 786 9.15 14.19 9.78
C ARG A 786 7.71 13.69 9.89
N ARG A 787 7.08 13.91 11.04
CA ARG A 787 5.70 13.47 11.31
C ARG A 787 4.68 14.06 10.33
N TYR A 788 4.84 15.34 9.99
CA TYR A 788 3.96 16.05 9.07
C TYR A 788 4.77 16.57 7.89
N GLN A 789 4.32 16.28 6.67
CA GLN A 789 4.92 16.77 5.43
C GLN A 789 3.85 17.47 4.62
N LEU A 790 4.17 18.63 4.02
CA LEU A 790 3.17 19.42 3.28
C LEU A 790 2.59 18.64 2.11
N TYR A 791 3.39 17.78 1.47
CA TYR A 791 2.92 16.97 0.36
C TYR A 791 1.78 16.02 0.78
N ASP A 792 1.93 15.38 1.93
CA ASP A 792 0.93 14.45 2.46
C ASP A 792 -0.32 15.18 2.97
N MET A 793 -0.13 16.32 3.66
CA MET A 793 -1.23 17.17 4.15
C MET A 793 -2.06 17.80 3.03
N THR A 794 -1.48 17.95 1.84
CA THR A 794 -2.14 18.50 0.66
C THR A 794 -2.59 17.42 -0.33
N ARG A 795 -2.53 16.13 0.03
CA ARG A 795 -2.84 15.02 -0.88
C ARG A 795 -4.26 15.11 -1.46
N ASP A 796 -5.22 15.59 -0.67
CA ASP A 796 -6.63 15.69 -1.05
C ASP A 796 -6.86 16.78 -2.13
N ARG A 797 -5.82 17.53 -2.55
CA ARG A 797 -5.88 18.43 -3.72
C ARG A 797 -5.81 17.71 -5.07
N ASP A 798 -5.44 16.44 -5.09
CA ASP A 798 -5.30 15.68 -6.34
C ASP A 798 -6.66 15.41 -7.00
N PRO A 799 -6.93 15.96 -8.20
CA PRO A 799 -8.20 15.77 -8.88
C PRO A 799 -8.43 14.33 -9.35
N GLU A 800 -7.38 13.54 -9.64
CA GLU A 800 -7.56 12.16 -10.07
C GLU A 800 -8.13 11.29 -8.96
N THR A 801 -7.72 11.57 -7.72
CA THR A 801 -8.21 10.83 -6.54
C THR A 801 -9.65 11.20 -6.22
N TYR A 802 -10.05 12.46 -6.43
CA TYR A 802 -11.41 12.94 -6.15
C TYR A 802 -12.47 12.11 -6.87
N TRP A 803 -12.33 11.95 -8.20
CA TRP A 803 -13.35 11.30 -9.02
C TRP A 803 -13.45 9.78 -8.83
N LYS A 804 -12.44 9.12 -8.25
CA LYS A 804 -12.49 7.67 -7.94
C LYS A 804 -13.62 7.31 -6.96
N GLY A 805 -14.12 8.28 -6.19
CA GLY A 805 -15.19 8.09 -5.21
C GLY A 805 -16.62 8.17 -5.75
N ILE A 806 -16.83 8.46 -7.04
CA ILE A 806 -18.16 8.86 -7.54
C ILE A 806 -19.24 7.77 -7.35
N ASP A 807 -18.90 6.51 -7.58
CA ASP A 807 -19.82 5.38 -7.38
C ASP A 807 -20.30 5.25 -5.93
N LYS A 808 -19.50 5.75 -4.97
CA LYS A 808 -19.83 5.73 -3.54
C LYS A 808 -20.80 6.82 -3.15
N VAL A 809 -21.06 7.81 -4.00
CA VAL A 809 -22.09 8.84 -3.78
C VAL A 809 -23.49 8.25 -3.85
N TYR A 810 -23.69 7.18 -4.62
CA TYR A 810 -24.98 6.55 -4.90
C TYR A 810 -25.22 5.24 -4.14
N LYS A 811 -24.30 4.87 -3.24
CA LYS A 811 -24.42 3.73 -2.32
C LYS A 811 -24.71 4.29 -0.93
#